data_AF-A0A419F3D3-F1
#
_entry.id   AF-A0A419F3D3-F1
#
_cell.length_a   1.000
_cell.length_b   1.000
_cell.length_c   1.000
_cell.angle_alpha   90.00
_cell.angle_beta   90.00
_cell.angle_gamma   90.00
#
_symmetry.space_group_name_H-M   'P 1'
#
loop_
_entity.id
_entity.type
_entity.pdbx_description
1 polymer ?
#
loop_
_entity_poly.entity_id
_entity_poly.type
_entity_poly.pdbx_seq_one_letter_code
_entity_poly.pdbx_strand_id
1 'polypeptide(L)'
;MNDLAQKLTNARSFILWSEFAALIHDIGKLSYAFYKYRKEWHTRPKGYTQDDPHSDKFLEKHDSIIQKYPLLLKLFSVPVKRTNLIEIYNKELGFPDSDDFSALTAIQTHTTPKGVLMKMLKAADVVDSAEDRNNPLFSAEQTDRLKRTGPFDDVVYRTNVFGPETCDDLVPVHEMESLRNGLYEEFSGLLPSICRTNSVGPCEVNIRFESSLQTQLRRTIKRVFRKGLSDTTRPQNDTTLWEHSYAVASLFKIILAHWIIHKEQLDDYKKVTFDIFGVGWDGYRFISQGHKITDITGRKGLIEKIKESIAEIIEYTYPIGNRIYEDDNGIYFIVPCLPNKLLSFLKESISQVCAKTSDGELSPHFSHVPRTRFITQIIRALRDVRIVRAAPSGETTSYCRQKLEEFWVSAQESLICPVCQKRPMKKERVACNTCIDRRGGFSRKAVEEGQTPFIEEIADKNGQVALIVGKFGLDKWLSGEMVRTLMVTDARGLENEIKDLGNSAEFREEELKNRETIEKRTNNLYEYDYKRVLDDIGLCMRESYKDDPDEYASSILALYARRISGHALNRDLKRAREDWERFGCSGVIEHGKDLSPYFSNKEEFIANLVCCKTPTPSTILDVWHSTQEFLRDLCNSDGGTKIPRLAPWLEEERLRVRLRPTLVPSEMANEFEVWEGDSEPLLSSVEVYRSDDKIYIIGSRAVQEKTQDLTSGTKLTFRLKKREWEHGGAPIEVDAEIEGHDYFRPFREITSTPDAFMVLVPADKAIEVTQKIYARHVERFGKCIGRFPFSLGNIFFPKKTPMFVILDAARRMISNFQELSDHEETWEIVTRADGLPNSFMTAAREPVKWGNVNVSLGAGKSVDYHHPYLRVASGQNLSDRKSYFKTVCGEIVHFQDLEKGDFIVVTPNYYDFEFIDATSRRFGLHLQPVGCTLKRKHLSFKDSLTRPMYAERLQELSSIWNLLKHDYGNTGKVSDTKLHAIRTLLIEKYHTWNRDGGGNEWEEFSRIVLKKELGIDDSDSNLKVLHRAVCDKTFFESLELYYTIMKERVSVSV
;
A
#
# COMPACT_ATOMS: atom_id res chain seq x y z
N MET A 1 -19.53 -19.14 29.14
CA MET A 1 -19.27 -19.08 27.69
C MET A 1 -20.48 -18.47 26.99
N ASN A 2 -20.27 -17.66 25.96
CA ASN A 2 -21.35 -17.09 25.14
C ASN A 2 -21.92 -18.19 24.21
N ASP A 3 -23.24 -18.43 24.25
CA ASP A 3 -23.93 -19.46 23.44
C ASP A 3 -23.68 -19.31 21.93
N LEU A 4 -23.68 -18.08 21.41
CA LEU A 4 -23.40 -17.81 20.00
C LEU A 4 -21.95 -18.12 19.63
N ALA A 5 -21.00 -17.80 20.50
CA ALA A 5 -19.60 -18.13 20.28
C ALA A 5 -19.39 -19.66 20.23
N GLN A 6 -20.13 -20.42 21.04
CA GLN A 6 -20.10 -21.89 21.00
C GLN A 6 -20.67 -22.43 19.69
N LYS A 7 -21.81 -21.91 19.23
CA LYS A 7 -22.41 -22.29 17.93
C LYS A 7 -21.47 -22.04 16.77
N LEU A 8 -20.83 -20.87 16.73
CA LEU A 8 -19.82 -20.53 15.72
C LEU A 8 -18.61 -21.46 15.76
N THR A 9 -18.14 -21.80 16.96
CA THR A 9 -17.04 -22.76 17.15
C THR A 9 -17.43 -24.16 16.65
N ASN A 10 -18.65 -24.61 16.93
CA ASN A 10 -19.17 -25.89 16.47
C ASN A 10 -19.31 -25.92 14.94
N ALA A 11 -19.71 -24.81 14.31
CA ALA A 11 -19.86 -24.68 12.87
C ALA A 11 -18.56 -24.38 12.11
N ARG A 12 -17.43 -24.23 12.81
CA ARG A 12 -16.15 -23.75 12.25
C ARG A 12 -15.71 -24.49 10.99
N SER A 13 -15.62 -25.82 11.03
CA SER A 13 -15.11 -26.60 9.90
C SER A 13 -15.98 -26.43 8.65
N PHE A 14 -17.29 -26.24 8.82
CA PHE A 14 -18.21 -25.98 7.71
C PHE A 14 -17.99 -24.59 7.11
N ILE A 15 -17.87 -23.55 7.95
CA ILE A 15 -17.61 -22.18 7.48
C ILE A 15 -16.26 -22.12 6.74
N LEU A 16 -15.21 -22.73 7.29
CA LEU A 16 -13.87 -22.71 6.70
C LEU A 16 -13.79 -23.50 5.38
N TRP A 17 -14.48 -24.64 5.27
CA TRP A 17 -14.60 -25.37 4.00
C TRP A 17 -15.34 -24.55 2.95
N SER A 18 -16.43 -23.90 3.34
CA SER A 18 -17.25 -23.07 2.45
C SER A 18 -16.49 -21.82 1.99
N GLU A 19 -15.72 -21.20 2.89
CA GLU A 19 -14.78 -20.13 2.55
C GLU A 19 -13.74 -20.60 1.53
N PHE A 20 -13.10 -21.76 1.76
CA PHE A 20 -12.12 -22.31 0.82
C PHE A 20 -12.71 -22.56 -0.57
N ALA A 21 -13.91 -23.15 -0.64
CA ALA A 21 -14.63 -23.35 -1.89
C ALA A 21 -14.93 -22.03 -2.61
N ALA A 22 -15.35 -21.00 -1.87
CA ALA A 22 -15.54 -19.65 -2.43
C ALA A 22 -14.22 -19.00 -2.85
N LEU A 23 -13.12 -19.24 -2.15
CA LEU A 23 -11.82 -18.67 -2.49
C LEU A 23 -11.26 -19.23 -3.80
N ILE A 24 -11.64 -20.45 -4.20
CA ILE A 24 -11.20 -21.06 -5.46
C ILE A 24 -12.29 -21.09 -6.55
N HIS A 25 -13.44 -20.44 -6.34
CA HIS A 25 -14.60 -20.55 -7.24
C HIS A 25 -14.28 -20.11 -8.68
N ASP A 26 -13.38 -19.15 -8.85
CA ASP A 26 -12.96 -18.59 -10.13
C ASP A 26 -11.63 -19.16 -10.66
N ILE A 27 -11.19 -20.32 -10.15
CA ILE A 27 -9.94 -20.96 -10.57
C ILE A 27 -9.87 -21.22 -12.10
N GLY A 28 -11.01 -21.26 -12.79
CA GLY A 28 -11.06 -21.35 -14.25
C GLY A 28 -10.42 -20.17 -14.99
N LYS A 29 -10.37 -18.98 -14.38
CA LYS A 29 -9.67 -17.80 -14.91
C LYS A 29 -8.15 -17.97 -14.91
N LEU A 30 -7.62 -18.92 -14.12
CA LEU A 30 -6.22 -19.34 -14.14
C LEU A 30 -5.96 -20.35 -15.27
N SER A 31 -6.35 -20.02 -16.50
CA SER A 31 -6.16 -20.88 -17.67
C SER A 31 -5.85 -20.06 -18.93
N TYR A 32 -5.01 -20.59 -19.82
CA TYR A 32 -4.76 -20.00 -21.13
C TYR A 32 -6.07 -19.89 -21.93
N ALA A 33 -6.94 -20.90 -21.79
CA ALA A 33 -8.25 -20.94 -22.46
C ALA A 33 -9.09 -19.69 -22.14
N PHE A 34 -9.11 -19.23 -20.89
CA PHE A 34 -9.83 -18.02 -20.49
C PHE A 34 -9.28 -16.75 -21.17
N TYR A 35 -7.97 -16.52 -21.15
CA TYR A 35 -7.39 -15.33 -21.79
C TYR A 35 -7.58 -15.34 -23.30
N LYS A 36 -7.39 -16.50 -23.93
CA LYS A 36 -7.66 -16.67 -25.36
C LYS A 36 -9.13 -16.40 -25.68
N TYR A 37 -10.04 -16.94 -24.88
CA TYR A 37 -11.47 -16.69 -25.00
C TYR A 37 -11.78 -15.18 -24.96
N ARG A 38 -11.26 -14.45 -23.97
CA ARG A 38 -11.49 -13.01 -23.83
C ARG A 38 -11.03 -12.19 -25.05
N LYS A 39 -10.03 -12.67 -25.78
CA LYS A 39 -9.56 -12.04 -27.02
C LYS A 39 -10.43 -12.35 -28.24
N GLU A 40 -11.15 -13.47 -28.25
CA GLU A 40 -11.79 -14.02 -29.45
C GLU A 40 -13.32 -14.09 -29.37
N TRP A 41 -13.93 -13.98 -28.19
CA TRP A 41 -15.36 -14.28 -27.98
C TRP A 41 -16.27 -13.50 -28.94
N HIS A 42 -15.98 -12.23 -29.19
CA HIS A 42 -16.77 -11.34 -30.04
C HIS A 42 -16.84 -11.84 -31.50
N THR A 43 -15.92 -12.70 -31.94
CA THR A 43 -15.90 -13.25 -33.30
C THR A 43 -16.83 -14.45 -33.50
N ARG A 44 -17.35 -15.02 -32.41
CA ARG A 44 -18.09 -16.29 -32.40
C ARG A 44 -19.60 -16.04 -32.32
N PRO A 45 -20.44 -16.81 -33.03
CA PRO A 45 -21.90 -16.62 -33.02
C PRO A 45 -22.58 -16.77 -31.64
N LYS A 46 -21.92 -17.44 -30.67
CA LYS A 46 -22.41 -17.59 -29.29
C LYS A 46 -21.29 -17.40 -28.25
N GLY A 47 -20.33 -16.54 -28.61
CA GLY A 47 -19.12 -16.36 -27.83
C GLY A 47 -19.37 -15.80 -26.45
N TYR A 48 -20.36 -14.93 -26.25
CA TYR A 48 -20.61 -14.33 -24.95
C TYR A 48 -21.45 -15.24 -24.05
N THR A 49 -22.54 -15.82 -24.58
CA THR A 49 -23.53 -16.48 -23.72
C THR A 49 -23.28 -17.97 -23.46
N GLN A 50 -22.44 -18.66 -24.24
CA GLN A 50 -22.26 -20.12 -24.13
C GLN A 50 -20.81 -20.61 -24.03
N ASP A 51 -19.83 -19.80 -24.45
CA ASP A 51 -18.46 -20.27 -24.67
C ASP A 51 -17.45 -19.80 -23.59
N ASP A 52 -17.90 -19.30 -22.44
CA ASP A 52 -16.99 -18.84 -21.38
C ASP A 52 -16.35 -20.03 -20.62
N PRO A 53 -15.04 -20.28 -20.80
CA PRO A 53 -14.42 -21.47 -20.26
C PRO A 53 -14.20 -21.42 -18.74
N HIS A 54 -14.37 -20.28 -18.05
CA HIS A 54 -14.01 -20.21 -16.62
C HIS A 54 -15.01 -20.89 -15.68
N SER A 55 -16.31 -20.91 -16.02
CA SER A 55 -17.36 -21.38 -15.12
C SER A 55 -18.19 -22.55 -15.66
N ASP A 56 -18.48 -22.66 -16.97
CA ASP A 56 -19.33 -23.77 -17.45
C ASP A 56 -18.58 -25.11 -17.48
N LYS A 57 -18.71 -25.87 -16.38
CA LYS A 57 -18.09 -27.19 -16.21
C LYS A 57 -16.57 -27.19 -16.46
N PHE A 58 -15.88 -26.13 -16.03
CA PHE A 58 -14.43 -25.94 -16.26
C PHE A 58 -13.60 -27.20 -15.97
N LEU A 59 -13.76 -27.81 -14.80
CA LEU A 59 -13.00 -29.01 -14.41
C LEU A 59 -13.24 -30.24 -15.30
N GLU A 60 -14.38 -30.31 -16.00
CA GLU A 60 -14.71 -31.40 -16.93
C GLU A 60 -14.26 -31.09 -18.36
N LYS A 61 -14.49 -29.85 -18.83
CA LYS A 61 -14.32 -29.46 -20.24
C LYS A 61 -12.94 -28.89 -20.55
N HIS A 62 -12.32 -28.18 -19.61
CA HIS A 62 -11.19 -27.30 -19.87
C HIS A 62 -9.95 -27.60 -19.00
N ASP A 63 -10.09 -28.41 -17.95
CA ASP A 63 -8.98 -28.73 -17.07
C ASP A 63 -8.56 -30.20 -17.11
N SER A 64 -7.73 -30.56 -18.09
CA SER A 64 -7.14 -31.91 -18.13
C SER A 64 -6.09 -32.13 -17.03
N ILE A 65 -5.63 -31.07 -16.34
CA ILE A 65 -4.56 -31.15 -15.33
C ILE A 65 -5.07 -31.82 -14.05
N ILE A 66 -6.30 -31.51 -13.62
CA ILE A 66 -6.88 -32.06 -12.38
C ILE A 66 -6.97 -33.58 -12.39
N GLN A 67 -7.01 -34.22 -13.57
CA GLN A 67 -7.02 -35.68 -13.72
C GLN A 67 -5.74 -36.35 -13.19
N LYS A 68 -4.63 -35.61 -13.13
CA LYS A 68 -3.38 -36.07 -12.49
C LYS A 68 -3.50 -36.18 -10.97
N TYR A 69 -4.53 -35.56 -10.38
CA TYR A 69 -4.75 -35.44 -8.94
C TYR A 69 -6.13 -36.03 -8.55
N PRO A 70 -6.36 -37.34 -8.73
CA PRO A 70 -7.68 -37.96 -8.57
C PRO A 70 -8.25 -37.84 -7.15
N LEU A 71 -7.39 -37.81 -6.12
CA LEU A 71 -7.82 -37.61 -4.73
C LEU A 71 -8.30 -36.17 -4.48
N LEU A 72 -7.64 -35.18 -5.09
CA LEU A 72 -8.05 -33.78 -5.01
C LEU A 72 -9.37 -33.57 -5.74
N LEU A 73 -9.50 -34.12 -6.95
CA LEU A 73 -10.76 -34.11 -7.69
C LEU A 73 -11.89 -34.74 -6.87
N LYS A 74 -11.64 -35.92 -6.27
CA LYS A 74 -12.62 -36.57 -5.39
C LYS A 74 -13.01 -35.65 -4.22
N LEU A 75 -12.05 -35.02 -3.56
CA LEU A 75 -12.33 -34.09 -2.46
C LEU A 75 -13.19 -32.91 -2.93
N PHE A 76 -12.89 -32.32 -4.09
CA PHE A 76 -13.67 -31.21 -4.64
C PHE A 76 -15.10 -31.60 -4.98
N SER A 77 -15.31 -32.83 -5.46
CA SER A 77 -16.61 -33.33 -5.88
C SER A 77 -17.51 -33.84 -4.76
N VAL A 78 -16.99 -34.08 -3.55
CA VAL A 78 -17.78 -34.64 -2.45
C VAL A 78 -18.71 -33.53 -1.89
N PRO A 79 -20.04 -33.70 -1.97
CA PRO A 79 -20.97 -32.74 -1.40
C PRO A 79 -20.89 -32.72 0.13
N VAL A 80 -21.15 -31.56 0.74
CA VAL A 80 -21.13 -31.38 2.21
C VAL A 80 -21.93 -32.47 2.93
N LYS A 81 -23.07 -32.91 2.37
CA LYS A 81 -23.91 -33.97 2.95
C LYS A 81 -23.28 -35.36 3.05
N ARG A 82 -22.20 -35.61 2.30
CA ARG A 82 -21.42 -36.86 2.36
C ARG A 82 -20.15 -36.73 3.20
N THR A 83 -19.97 -35.60 3.88
CA THR A 83 -18.85 -35.34 4.78
C THR A 83 -19.32 -35.35 6.23
N ASN A 84 -18.38 -35.38 7.17
CA ASN A 84 -18.66 -35.15 8.60
C ASN A 84 -19.30 -33.77 8.91
N LEU A 85 -19.38 -32.86 7.93
CA LEU A 85 -20.01 -31.55 8.08
C LEU A 85 -21.55 -31.62 7.98
N ILE A 86 -22.12 -32.76 7.53
CA ILE A 86 -23.57 -32.94 7.38
C ILE A 86 -24.35 -32.72 8.67
N GLU A 87 -23.78 -33.12 9.83
CA GLU A 87 -24.46 -32.93 11.10
C GLU A 87 -24.67 -31.44 11.42
N ILE A 88 -23.66 -30.60 11.17
CA ILE A 88 -23.75 -29.15 11.33
C ILE A 88 -24.73 -28.58 10.30
N TYR A 89 -24.59 -29.02 9.04
CA TYR A 89 -25.41 -28.58 7.92
C TYR A 89 -26.93 -28.84 8.16
N ASN A 90 -27.29 -30.02 8.67
CA ASN A 90 -28.68 -30.37 8.93
C ASN A 90 -29.18 -29.89 10.32
N LYS A 91 -28.43 -30.08 11.40
CA LYS A 91 -28.91 -29.80 12.77
C LYS A 91 -28.76 -28.34 13.17
N GLU A 92 -27.64 -27.69 12.82
CA GLU A 92 -27.35 -26.32 13.27
C GLU A 92 -27.83 -25.26 12.27
N LEU A 93 -27.77 -25.56 10.97
CA LEU A 93 -28.08 -24.59 9.92
C LEU A 93 -29.48 -24.76 9.31
N GLY A 94 -30.07 -25.96 9.38
CA GLY A 94 -31.43 -26.21 8.90
C GLY A 94 -31.59 -25.99 7.39
N PHE A 95 -30.53 -26.17 6.61
CA PHE A 95 -30.63 -26.08 5.16
C PHE A 95 -31.36 -27.31 4.59
N PRO A 96 -32.09 -27.18 3.47
CA PRO A 96 -32.77 -28.33 2.85
C PRO A 96 -31.79 -29.44 2.45
N ASP A 97 -32.22 -30.71 2.56
CA ASP A 97 -31.44 -31.88 2.09
C ASP A 97 -31.11 -31.85 0.59
N SER A 98 -31.74 -30.94 -0.18
CA SER A 98 -31.57 -30.78 -1.62
C SER A 98 -30.40 -29.88 -2.06
N ASP A 99 -29.70 -29.21 -1.14
CA ASP A 99 -28.49 -28.45 -1.48
C ASP A 99 -27.28 -29.39 -1.64
N ASP A 100 -26.64 -29.38 -2.81
CA ASP A 100 -25.52 -30.27 -3.15
C ASP A 100 -24.18 -29.51 -3.16
N PHE A 101 -24.00 -28.60 -2.20
CA PHE A 101 -22.83 -27.73 -2.15
C PHE A 101 -21.52 -28.51 -1.98
N SER A 102 -20.56 -28.22 -2.85
CA SER A 102 -19.19 -28.74 -2.89
C SER A 102 -18.25 -27.69 -3.50
N ALA A 103 -16.93 -27.90 -3.41
CA ALA A 103 -15.98 -27.02 -4.11
C ALA A 103 -16.14 -27.11 -5.64
N LEU A 104 -16.48 -28.30 -6.15
CA LEU A 104 -16.79 -28.51 -7.56
C LEU A 104 -17.98 -27.64 -8.02
N THR A 105 -19.08 -27.65 -7.27
CA THR A 105 -20.26 -26.82 -7.62
C THR A 105 -19.97 -25.33 -7.52
N ALA A 106 -19.14 -24.91 -6.55
CA ALA A 106 -18.68 -23.52 -6.44
C ALA A 106 -17.88 -23.11 -7.69
N ILE A 107 -17.01 -23.98 -8.21
CA ILE A 107 -16.24 -23.71 -9.43
C ILE A 107 -17.14 -23.69 -10.67
N GLN A 108 -18.01 -24.69 -10.82
CA GLN A 108 -18.70 -24.95 -12.09
C GLN A 108 -20.06 -24.27 -12.25
N THR A 109 -20.70 -23.80 -11.17
CA THR A 109 -22.10 -23.39 -11.23
C THR A 109 -22.43 -22.13 -10.44
N HIS A 110 -21.43 -21.39 -9.96
CA HIS A 110 -21.65 -20.14 -9.21
C HIS A 110 -22.38 -19.07 -10.03
N THR A 111 -22.24 -19.07 -11.35
CA THR A 111 -22.96 -18.15 -12.26
C THR A 111 -24.44 -18.50 -12.44
N THR A 112 -24.82 -19.77 -12.28
CA THR A 112 -26.20 -20.27 -12.37
C THR A 112 -26.58 -21.09 -11.12
N PRO A 113 -26.67 -20.44 -9.95
CA PRO A 113 -26.73 -21.13 -8.67
C PRO A 113 -28.04 -21.91 -8.47
N LYS A 114 -27.93 -23.14 -7.95
CA LYS A 114 -29.04 -23.94 -7.42
C LYS A 114 -28.80 -24.22 -5.94
N GLY A 115 -29.84 -24.15 -5.11
CA GLY A 115 -29.72 -24.28 -3.66
C GLY A 115 -29.48 -22.95 -2.96
N VAL A 116 -29.52 -22.96 -1.63
CA VAL A 116 -29.45 -21.74 -0.80
C VAL A 116 -27.99 -21.28 -0.67
N LEU A 117 -27.06 -22.21 -0.43
CA LEU A 117 -25.64 -21.88 -0.28
C LEU A 117 -25.04 -21.28 -1.55
N MET A 118 -25.38 -21.84 -2.72
CA MET A 118 -24.92 -21.30 -4.00
C MET A 118 -25.51 -19.91 -4.28
N LYS A 119 -26.76 -19.63 -3.87
CA LYS A 119 -27.34 -18.28 -3.97
C LYS A 119 -26.64 -17.29 -3.04
N MET A 120 -26.29 -17.70 -1.82
CA MET A 120 -25.48 -16.90 -0.89
C MET A 120 -24.08 -16.63 -1.46
N LEU A 121 -23.43 -17.62 -2.07
CA LEU A 121 -22.16 -17.41 -2.78
C LEU A 121 -22.33 -16.42 -3.94
N LYS A 122 -23.40 -16.56 -4.74
CA LYS A 122 -23.70 -15.61 -5.82
C LYS A 122 -23.99 -14.21 -5.28
N ALA A 123 -24.65 -14.07 -4.13
CA ALA A 123 -24.86 -12.78 -3.50
C ALA A 123 -23.52 -12.13 -3.11
N ALA A 124 -22.58 -12.88 -2.52
CA ALA A 124 -21.23 -12.40 -2.21
C ALA A 124 -20.45 -12.01 -3.48
N ASP A 125 -20.49 -12.86 -4.51
CA ASP A 125 -19.88 -12.60 -5.81
C ASP A 125 -20.44 -11.31 -6.44
N VAL A 126 -21.76 -11.12 -6.44
CA VAL A 126 -22.41 -9.92 -6.99
C VAL A 126 -22.15 -8.67 -6.14
N VAL A 127 -21.88 -8.77 -4.84
CA VAL A 127 -21.42 -7.59 -4.07
C VAL A 127 -20.03 -7.14 -4.53
N ASP A 128 -19.12 -8.08 -4.81
CA ASP A 128 -17.75 -7.73 -5.24
C ASP A 128 -17.65 -7.36 -6.73
N SER A 129 -18.40 -8.06 -7.58
CA SER A 129 -18.49 -7.73 -9.00
C SER A 129 -19.40 -6.52 -9.27
N ALA A 130 -20.32 -6.19 -8.34
CA ALA A 130 -21.49 -5.34 -8.57
C ALA A 130 -22.28 -5.79 -9.83
N GLU A 131 -23.42 -5.18 -10.13
CA GLU A 131 -23.99 -5.23 -11.50
C GLU A 131 -23.36 -4.07 -12.30
N ASP A 132 -22.18 -4.10 -12.92
CA ASP A 132 -21.14 -5.09 -13.19
C ASP A 132 -19.90 -4.25 -13.50
N ARG A 133 -19.13 -3.84 -12.48
CA ARG A 133 -18.01 -2.89 -12.66
C ARG A 133 -18.35 -1.62 -13.49
N ASN A 134 -19.61 -1.20 -13.42
CA ASN A 134 -20.22 -0.15 -14.25
C ASN A 134 -20.16 -0.38 -15.76
N ASN A 135 -20.33 -1.64 -16.19
CA ASN A 135 -20.43 -2.08 -17.57
C ASN A 135 -19.23 -1.63 -18.42
N PRO A 136 -18.04 -2.22 -18.23
CA PRO A 136 -16.92 -1.89 -19.10
C PRO A 136 -17.32 -2.15 -20.55
N LEU A 137 -17.12 -1.13 -21.38
CA LEU A 137 -17.49 -1.15 -22.79
C LEU A 137 -16.77 -2.30 -23.50
N PHE A 138 -17.41 -2.98 -24.45
CA PHE A 138 -16.72 -4.08 -25.12
C PHE A 138 -15.56 -3.55 -25.96
N SER A 139 -15.58 -2.29 -26.42
CA SER A 139 -14.44 -1.64 -27.09
C SER A 139 -13.22 -1.46 -26.18
N ALA A 140 -13.38 -1.60 -24.86
CA ALA A 140 -12.29 -1.52 -23.88
C ALA A 140 -11.60 -2.87 -23.60
N GLU A 141 -11.98 -3.94 -24.32
CA GLU A 141 -11.24 -5.20 -24.32
C GLU A 141 -9.79 -4.94 -24.75
N GLN A 142 -8.85 -5.70 -24.18
CA GLN A 142 -7.42 -5.56 -24.54
C GLN A 142 -7.09 -6.17 -25.90
N THR A 143 -7.95 -5.99 -26.91
CA THR A 143 -7.80 -6.52 -28.27
C THR A 143 -8.39 -5.52 -29.27
N ASP A 144 -7.81 -5.40 -30.46
CA ASP A 144 -8.39 -4.54 -31.49
C ASP A 144 -9.57 -5.26 -32.16
N ARG A 145 -10.81 -4.89 -31.78
CA ARG A 145 -12.04 -5.46 -32.32
C ARG A 145 -12.41 -4.92 -33.70
N LEU A 146 -11.78 -3.82 -34.13
CA LEU A 146 -12.02 -3.17 -35.43
C LEU A 146 -11.05 -3.66 -36.52
N LYS A 147 -9.81 -4.01 -36.15
CA LYS A 147 -8.77 -4.50 -37.08
C LYS A 147 -8.25 -5.86 -36.63
N ARG A 148 -8.67 -6.92 -37.33
CA ARG A 148 -8.00 -8.21 -37.20
C ARG A 148 -6.66 -8.17 -37.93
N THR A 149 -5.55 -8.08 -37.21
CA THR A 149 -4.26 -8.77 -37.46
C THR A 149 -3.08 -8.02 -36.83
N GLY A 150 -2.44 -8.66 -35.84
CA GLY A 150 -1.07 -8.35 -35.44
C GLY A 150 -0.58 -9.21 -34.26
N PRO A 151 0.74 -9.46 -34.13
CA PRO A 151 1.34 -10.23 -33.01
C PRO A 151 1.21 -9.56 -31.62
N PHE A 152 0.47 -8.45 -31.52
CA PHE A 152 0.25 -7.70 -30.29
C PHE A 152 -1.07 -8.04 -29.58
N ASP A 153 -1.96 -8.81 -30.22
CA ASP A 153 -3.21 -9.29 -29.60
C ASP A 153 -2.98 -10.40 -28.55
N ASP A 154 -1.77 -10.98 -28.49
CA ASP A 154 -1.43 -12.05 -27.52
C ASP A 154 -1.06 -11.52 -26.13
N VAL A 155 -0.82 -10.21 -25.99
CA VAL A 155 -0.38 -9.61 -24.73
C VAL A 155 -1.57 -9.19 -23.87
N VAL A 156 -1.52 -9.49 -22.58
CA VAL A 156 -2.50 -9.06 -21.59
C VAL A 156 -1.77 -8.31 -20.47
N TYR A 157 -2.19 -7.08 -20.21
CA TYR A 157 -1.70 -6.27 -19.10
C TYR A 157 -2.62 -6.43 -17.90
N ARG A 158 -2.00 -6.61 -16.74
CA ARG A 158 -2.61 -6.33 -15.46
C ARG A 158 -2.32 -4.88 -15.13
N THR A 159 -3.27 -4.15 -14.59
CA THR A 159 -2.99 -2.86 -13.94
C THR A 159 -3.27 -3.01 -12.44
N ASN A 160 -3.12 -1.93 -11.69
CA ASN A 160 -3.78 -1.76 -10.40
C ASN A 160 -4.68 -0.53 -10.44
N VAL A 161 -5.36 -0.20 -9.34
CA VAL A 161 -6.31 0.92 -9.24
C VAL A 161 -5.71 2.28 -9.61
N PHE A 162 -4.38 2.39 -9.66
CA PHE A 162 -3.64 3.61 -10.02
C PHE A 162 -3.19 3.66 -11.49
N GLY A 163 -3.44 2.59 -12.27
CA GLY A 163 -3.28 2.57 -13.71
C GLY A 163 -1.94 2.15 -14.34
N PRO A 164 -0.87 1.70 -13.65
CA PRO A 164 0.38 1.36 -14.33
C PRO A 164 0.22 0.16 -15.27
N GLU A 165 0.67 0.31 -16.51
CA GLU A 165 0.80 -0.79 -17.48
C GLU A 165 2.20 -0.75 -18.10
N THR A 166 3.21 -1.20 -17.35
CA THR A 166 4.60 -1.32 -17.82
C THR A 166 4.92 -2.76 -18.22
N CYS A 167 6.15 -3.02 -18.68
CA CYS A 167 6.63 -4.39 -18.94
C CYS A 167 6.62 -5.28 -17.69
N ASP A 168 6.69 -4.70 -16.48
CA ASP A 168 6.60 -5.43 -15.21
C ASP A 168 5.17 -5.93 -14.93
N ASP A 169 4.16 -5.39 -15.62
CA ASP A 169 2.75 -5.65 -15.38
C ASP A 169 2.11 -6.63 -16.37
N LEU A 170 2.94 -7.33 -17.15
CA LEU A 170 2.48 -8.36 -18.08
C LEU A 170 1.95 -9.59 -17.34
N VAL A 171 0.79 -10.07 -17.78
CA VAL A 171 0.22 -11.34 -17.33
C VAL A 171 0.96 -12.49 -18.03
N PRO A 172 1.51 -13.48 -17.30
CA PRO A 172 2.22 -14.61 -17.90
C PRO A 172 1.23 -15.65 -18.45
N VAL A 173 0.47 -15.28 -19.50
CA VAL A 173 -0.66 -16.05 -20.04
C VAL A 173 -0.27 -17.49 -20.41
N HIS A 174 0.93 -17.72 -20.94
CA HIS A 174 1.42 -19.06 -21.30
C HIS A 174 1.86 -19.92 -20.10
N GLU A 175 1.99 -19.33 -18.91
CA GLU A 175 2.38 -20.06 -17.69
C GLU A 175 1.16 -20.47 -16.85
N MET A 176 -0.07 -20.09 -17.23
CA MET A 176 -1.29 -20.29 -16.44
C MET A 176 -1.53 -21.76 -16.09
N GLU A 177 -1.36 -22.68 -17.04
CA GLU A 177 -1.46 -24.13 -16.79
C GLU A 177 -0.40 -24.62 -15.81
N SER A 178 0.85 -24.12 -15.92
CA SER A 178 1.94 -24.50 -15.03
C SER A 178 1.69 -24.00 -13.60
N LEU A 179 1.24 -22.74 -13.47
CA LEU A 179 0.84 -22.14 -12.20
C LEU A 179 -0.31 -22.92 -11.55
N ARG A 180 -1.33 -23.31 -12.34
CA ARG A 180 -2.45 -24.13 -11.87
C ARG A 180 -2.02 -25.54 -11.47
N ASN A 181 -1.15 -26.17 -12.25
CA ASN A 181 -0.58 -27.49 -11.91
C ASN A 181 0.19 -27.44 -10.59
N GLY A 182 1.04 -26.43 -10.38
CA GLY A 182 1.76 -26.22 -9.12
C GLY A 182 0.82 -25.98 -7.94
N LEU A 183 -0.28 -25.25 -8.15
CA LEU A 183 -1.32 -25.07 -7.13
C LEU A 183 -1.98 -26.40 -6.74
N TYR A 184 -2.32 -27.26 -7.72
CA TYR A 184 -2.88 -28.59 -7.45
C TYR A 184 -1.88 -29.51 -6.77
N GLU A 185 -0.60 -29.42 -7.11
CA GLU A 185 0.45 -30.18 -6.44
C GLU A 185 0.54 -29.82 -4.95
N GLU A 186 0.54 -28.51 -4.64
CA GLU A 186 0.55 -28.04 -3.25
C GLU A 186 -0.72 -28.45 -2.50
N PHE A 187 -1.91 -28.30 -3.10
CA PHE A 187 -3.16 -28.79 -2.50
C PHE A 187 -3.11 -30.30 -2.25
N SER A 188 -2.58 -31.08 -3.21
CA SER A 188 -2.44 -32.53 -3.07
C SER A 188 -1.52 -32.90 -1.90
N GLY A 189 -0.43 -32.15 -1.72
CA GLY A 189 0.45 -32.29 -0.57
C GLY A 189 -0.22 -31.99 0.77
N LEU A 190 -1.25 -31.13 0.77
CA LEU A 190 -2.02 -30.75 1.97
C LEU A 190 -3.23 -31.64 2.25
N LEU A 191 -3.61 -32.52 1.31
CA LEU A 191 -4.78 -33.41 1.45
C LEU A 191 -4.82 -34.20 2.77
N PRO A 192 -3.71 -34.81 3.26
CA PRO A 192 -3.75 -35.57 4.52
C PRO A 192 -4.12 -34.73 5.75
N SER A 193 -3.83 -33.42 5.69
CA SER A 193 -4.16 -32.45 6.74
C SER A 193 -5.59 -31.92 6.59
N ILE A 194 -6.09 -31.80 5.34
CA ILE A 194 -7.46 -31.34 5.03
C ILE A 194 -8.48 -32.44 5.33
N CYS A 195 -8.17 -33.69 4.99
CA CYS A 195 -9.12 -34.79 5.14
C CYS A 195 -8.46 -36.14 5.45
N ARG A 196 -9.18 -36.97 6.21
CA ARG A 196 -8.83 -38.38 6.40
C ARG A 196 -9.92 -39.27 5.81
N THR A 197 -9.52 -40.17 4.93
CA THR A 197 -10.39 -41.24 4.42
C THR A 197 -10.29 -42.44 5.36
N ASN A 198 -11.13 -42.51 6.40
CA ASN A 198 -11.28 -43.72 7.21
C ASN A 198 -12.68 -44.32 6.98
N SER A 199 -12.70 -45.47 6.32
CA SER A 199 -13.89 -46.21 5.89
C SER A 199 -14.53 -46.99 7.05
N VAL A 200 -15.25 -46.34 7.99
CA VAL A 200 -16.03 -47.08 9.02
C VAL A 200 -17.33 -46.36 9.48
N GLY A 201 -17.95 -45.47 8.68
CA GLY A 201 -19.19 -44.77 9.08
C GLY A 201 -20.05 -44.25 7.91
N PRO A 202 -21.22 -43.61 8.18
CA PRO A 202 -22.15 -43.13 7.14
C PRO A 202 -21.64 -41.92 6.31
N CYS A 203 -20.52 -41.31 6.69
CA CYS A 203 -19.87 -40.22 5.96
C CYS A 203 -18.67 -40.76 5.15
N GLU A 204 -18.50 -40.29 3.91
CA GLU A 204 -17.44 -40.73 2.98
C GLU A 204 -16.09 -40.03 3.22
N VAL A 205 -16.10 -38.79 3.73
CA VAL A 205 -14.90 -37.96 3.93
C VAL A 205 -14.96 -37.20 5.27
N ASN A 206 -13.86 -37.18 6.02
CA ASN A 206 -13.72 -36.37 7.24
C ASN A 206 -12.88 -35.14 6.96
N ILE A 207 -13.51 -33.97 6.81
CA ILE A 207 -12.87 -32.67 6.57
C ILE A 207 -12.53 -32.01 7.92
N ARG A 208 -11.28 -31.53 8.02
CA ARG A 208 -10.76 -30.79 9.18
C ARG A 208 -9.89 -29.62 8.71
N PHE A 209 -10.05 -28.49 9.39
CA PHE A 209 -9.20 -27.33 9.20
C PHE A 209 -8.50 -27.00 10.52
N GLU A 210 -7.18 -27.05 10.50
CA GLU A 210 -6.33 -26.44 11.53
C GLU A 210 -5.99 -25.00 11.12
N SER A 211 -5.72 -24.13 12.09
CA SER A 211 -5.39 -22.71 11.86
C SER A 211 -4.18 -22.54 10.92
N SER A 212 -3.15 -23.36 11.15
CA SER A 212 -1.93 -23.41 10.32
C SER A 212 -2.23 -23.78 8.86
N LEU A 213 -3.11 -24.75 8.64
CA LEU A 213 -3.53 -25.20 7.31
C LEU A 213 -4.31 -24.12 6.56
N GLN A 214 -5.23 -23.42 7.23
CA GLN A 214 -5.97 -22.30 6.63
C GLN A 214 -5.01 -21.19 6.17
N THR A 215 -4.03 -20.86 7.00
CA THR A 215 -2.99 -19.87 6.69
C THR A 215 -2.15 -20.30 5.49
N GLN A 216 -1.73 -21.57 5.46
CA GLN A 216 -0.95 -22.12 4.36
C GLN A 216 -1.73 -22.11 3.04
N LEU A 217 -2.98 -22.57 3.03
CA LEU A 217 -3.84 -22.57 1.84
C LEU A 217 -4.01 -21.16 1.27
N ARG A 218 -4.34 -20.18 2.12
CA ARG A 218 -4.48 -18.78 1.68
C ARG A 218 -3.18 -18.21 1.11
N ARG A 219 -2.03 -18.51 1.73
CA ARG A 219 -0.73 -18.05 1.24
C ARG A 219 -0.42 -18.65 -0.14
N THR A 220 -0.64 -19.95 -0.31
CA THR A 220 -0.45 -20.65 -1.59
C THR A 220 -1.37 -20.09 -2.67
N ILE A 221 -2.67 -19.92 -2.37
CA ILE A 221 -3.63 -19.35 -3.32
C ILE A 221 -3.26 -17.91 -3.67
N LYS A 222 -2.96 -17.05 -2.68
CA LYS A 222 -2.55 -15.65 -2.91
C LYS A 222 -1.37 -15.56 -3.86
N ARG A 223 -0.34 -16.39 -3.65
CA ARG A 223 0.87 -16.40 -4.48
C ARG A 223 0.54 -16.67 -5.96
N VAL A 224 -0.36 -17.61 -6.22
CA VAL A 224 -0.74 -18.01 -7.59
C VAL A 224 -1.77 -17.06 -8.20
N PHE A 225 -2.84 -16.73 -7.46
CA PHE A 225 -3.95 -15.90 -7.94
C PHE A 225 -3.52 -14.45 -8.22
N ARG A 226 -2.50 -13.93 -7.55
CA ARG A 226 -1.90 -12.62 -7.89
C ARG A 226 -1.33 -12.56 -9.32
N LYS A 227 -1.06 -13.70 -9.96
CA LYS A 227 -0.58 -13.77 -11.35
C LYS A 227 -1.72 -13.77 -12.37
N GLY A 228 -2.97 -14.02 -11.96
CA GLY A 228 -4.15 -14.01 -12.81
C GLY A 228 -4.99 -12.74 -12.65
N LEU A 229 -5.85 -12.47 -13.63
CA LEU A 229 -6.80 -11.36 -13.62
C LEU A 229 -8.21 -11.81 -13.23
N SER A 230 -8.92 -10.91 -12.56
CA SER A 230 -10.35 -11.09 -12.32
C SER A 230 -11.21 -10.75 -13.56
N ASP A 231 -10.78 -9.77 -14.35
CA ASP A 231 -11.35 -9.31 -15.63
C ASP A 231 -10.21 -8.81 -16.53
N THR A 232 -10.35 -8.94 -17.84
CA THR A 232 -9.36 -8.51 -18.82
C THR A 232 -9.63 -7.12 -19.39
N THR A 233 -10.83 -6.58 -19.21
CA THR A 233 -11.30 -5.33 -19.83
C THR A 233 -10.75 -4.11 -19.10
N ARG A 234 -10.40 -3.03 -19.80
CA ARG A 234 -9.95 -1.79 -19.14
C ARG A 234 -11.14 -0.93 -18.68
N PRO A 235 -11.06 -0.24 -17.52
CA PRO A 235 -10.01 -0.26 -16.50
C PRO A 235 -10.28 -1.30 -15.39
N GLN A 236 -10.93 -2.41 -15.73
CA GLN A 236 -11.31 -3.47 -14.79
C GLN A 236 -10.23 -4.54 -14.62
N ASN A 237 -9.20 -4.53 -15.46
CA ASN A 237 -7.99 -5.33 -15.32
C ASN A 237 -7.08 -4.91 -14.14
N ASP A 238 -7.61 -4.14 -13.19
CA ASP A 238 -6.91 -3.54 -12.06
C ASP A 238 -6.94 -4.36 -10.78
N THR A 239 -7.74 -5.42 -10.76
CA THR A 239 -7.84 -6.35 -9.63
C THR A 239 -7.38 -7.73 -10.08
N THR A 240 -6.49 -8.34 -9.31
CA THR A 240 -6.06 -9.70 -9.61
C THR A 240 -7.16 -10.70 -9.21
N LEU A 241 -6.98 -11.95 -9.62
CA LEU A 241 -7.87 -13.02 -9.17
C LEU A 241 -7.85 -13.15 -7.63
N TRP A 242 -6.76 -12.75 -6.95
CA TRP A 242 -6.68 -12.79 -5.50
C TRP A 242 -7.62 -11.79 -4.82
N GLU A 243 -7.58 -10.49 -5.19
CA GLU A 243 -8.44 -9.48 -4.55
C GLU A 243 -9.91 -9.83 -4.70
N HIS A 244 -10.31 -10.25 -5.91
CA HIS A 244 -11.68 -10.66 -6.20
C HIS A 244 -12.08 -11.90 -5.38
N SER A 245 -11.38 -13.01 -5.51
CA SER A 245 -11.78 -14.24 -4.81
C SER A 245 -11.66 -14.12 -3.29
N TYR A 246 -10.71 -13.33 -2.77
CA TYR A 246 -10.59 -13.08 -1.32
C TYR A 246 -11.76 -12.22 -0.80
N ALA A 247 -12.19 -11.20 -1.53
CA ALA A 247 -13.37 -10.42 -1.19
C ALA A 247 -14.63 -11.29 -1.17
N VAL A 248 -14.87 -12.08 -2.21
CA VAL A 248 -16.02 -13.00 -2.31
C VAL A 248 -16.02 -14.02 -1.19
N ALA A 249 -14.87 -14.67 -0.91
CA ALA A 249 -14.75 -15.64 0.18
C ALA A 249 -15.01 -15.01 1.56
N SER A 250 -14.56 -13.76 1.76
CA SER A 250 -14.77 -13.01 3.01
C SER A 250 -16.23 -12.64 3.22
N LEU A 251 -16.91 -12.16 2.18
CA LEU A 251 -18.34 -11.86 2.22
C LEU A 251 -19.17 -13.12 2.40
N PHE A 252 -18.82 -14.22 1.72
CA PHE A 252 -19.51 -15.49 1.87
C PHE A 252 -19.37 -16.05 3.30
N LYS A 253 -18.17 -16.01 3.88
CA LYS A 253 -17.95 -16.35 5.30
C LYS A 253 -18.88 -15.56 6.21
N ILE A 254 -18.98 -14.25 5.99
CA ILE A 254 -19.84 -13.37 6.79
C ILE A 254 -21.32 -13.72 6.65
N ILE A 255 -21.78 -13.98 5.43
CA ILE A 255 -23.17 -14.40 5.17
C ILE A 255 -23.51 -15.68 5.93
N LEU A 256 -22.60 -16.67 5.93
CA LEU A 256 -22.78 -17.92 6.67
C LEU A 256 -22.79 -17.68 8.20
N ALA A 257 -21.88 -16.87 8.70
CA ALA A 257 -21.85 -16.50 10.12
C ALA A 257 -23.11 -15.71 10.53
N HIS A 258 -23.61 -14.82 9.67
CA HIS A 258 -24.85 -14.06 9.86
C HIS A 258 -26.05 -15.00 9.95
N TRP A 259 -26.14 -16.00 9.08
CA TRP A 259 -27.18 -17.04 9.15
C TRP A 259 -27.15 -17.79 10.49
N ILE A 260 -25.96 -18.16 11.00
CA ILE A 260 -25.83 -18.84 12.30
C ILE A 260 -26.32 -17.95 13.45
N ILE A 261 -25.99 -16.66 13.42
CA ILE A 261 -26.29 -15.71 14.49
C ILE A 261 -27.78 -15.30 14.47
N HIS A 262 -28.32 -14.98 13.30
CA HIS A 262 -29.62 -14.31 13.15
C HIS A 262 -30.72 -15.18 12.53
N LYS A 263 -30.36 -16.31 11.90
CA LYS A 263 -31.27 -17.15 11.09
C LYS A 263 -31.95 -16.36 9.95
N GLU A 264 -31.26 -15.33 9.46
CA GLU A 264 -31.68 -14.49 8.34
C GLU A 264 -30.88 -14.84 7.08
N GLN A 265 -31.60 -15.14 5.99
CA GLN A 265 -31.03 -15.50 4.70
C GLN A 265 -30.54 -14.25 3.95
N LEU A 266 -29.23 -14.13 3.75
CA LEU A 266 -28.61 -13.11 2.91
C LEU A 266 -28.20 -13.72 1.56
N ASP A 267 -29.19 -14.15 0.78
CA ASP A 267 -29.03 -14.80 -0.54
C ASP A 267 -29.34 -13.85 -1.72
N ASP A 268 -29.57 -12.58 -1.41
CA ASP A 268 -29.71 -11.47 -2.34
C ASP A 268 -28.67 -10.40 -1.99
N TYR A 269 -27.82 -10.04 -2.95
CA TYR A 269 -26.76 -9.05 -2.78
C TYR A 269 -27.30 -7.71 -2.27
N LYS A 270 -28.56 -7.37 -2.59
CA LYS A 270 -29.26 -6.15 -2.13
C LYS A 270 -29.50 -6.12 -0.62
N LYS A 271 -29.46 -7.29 0.05
CA LYS A 271 -29.68 -7.43 1.48
C LYS A 271 -28.39 -7.62 2.27
N VAL A 272 -27.29 -7.95 1.60
CA VAL A 272 -26.00 -8.20 2.26
C VAL A 272 -25.56 -6.95 3.00
N THR A 273 -25.52 -7.04 4.33
CA THR A 273 -25.01 -6.04 5.28
C THR A 273 -24.05 -6.71 6.25
N PHE A 274 -23.05 -5.97 6.72
CA PHE A 274 -22.01 -6.44 7.63
C PHE A 274 -21.53 -5.31 8.53
N ASP A 275 -20.76 -5.65 9.56
CA ASP A 275 -20.07 -4.69 10.40
C ASP A 275 -18.60 -4.61 10.01
N ILE A 276 -17.97 -3.46 10.27
CA ILE A 276 -16.50 -3.34 10.26
C ILE A 276 -16.03 -3.26 11.71
N PHE A 277 -15.16 -4.19 12.09
CA PHE A 277 -14.61 -4.30 13.43
C PHE A 277 -13.11 -4.02 13.42
N GLY A 278 -12.70 -2.94 14.07
CA GLY A 278 -11.31 -2.51 14.19
C GLY A 278 -10.76 -2.74 15.59
N VAL A 279 -9.53 -3.25 15.67
CA VAL A 279 -8.76 -3.34 16.91
C VAL A 279 -7.46 -2.58 16.70
N GLY A 280 -7.19 -1.56 17.52
CA GLY A 280 -6.00 -0.73 17.34
C GLY A 280 -5.35 -0.24 18.62
N TRP A 281 -4.23 0.46 18.47
CA TRP A 281 -3.33 0.94 19.52
C TRP A 281 -2.42 2.03 18.95
N ASP A 282 -1.60 2.67 19.80
CA ASP A 282 -0.54 3.58 19.34
C ASP A 282 0.74 2.80 19.04
N GLY A 283 0.80 2.21 17.85
CA GLY A 283 1.90 1.37 17.39
C GLY A 283 3.19 2.17 17.25
N TYR A 284 3.12 3.36 16.65
CA TYR A 284 4.28 4.22 16.49
C TYR A 284 4.88 4.64 17.83
N ARG A 285 4.05 5.00 18.83
CA ARG A 285 4.55 5.28 20.19
C ARG A 285 5.15 4.03 20.82
N PHE A 286 4.48 2.88 20.69
CA PHE A 286 4.99 1.63 21.24
C PHE A 286 6.36 1.27 20.67
N ILE A 287 6.55 1.37 19.35
CA ILE A 287 7.81 1.11 18.66
C ILE A 287 8.87 2.16 19.04
N SER A 288 8.48 3.44 19.14
CA SER A 288 9.39 4.56 19.43
C SER A 288 10.09 4.51 20.78
N GLN A 289 9.61 3.69 21.73
CA GLN A 289 10.24 3.50 23.03
C GLN A 289 11.52 2.65 22.97
N GLY A 290 11.88 2.06 21.83
CA GLY A 290 13.11 1.28 21.67
C GLY A 290 14.37 2.13 21.80
N HIS A 291 15.36 1.65 22.55
CA HIS A 291 16.65 2.35 22.72
C HIS A 291 17.68 1.89 21.67
N LYS A 292 17.63 0.61 21.29
CA LYS A 292 18.44 -0.01 20.22
C LYS A 292 17.56 -0.50 19.08
N ILE A 293 18.14 -0.71 17.89
CA ILE A 293 17.43 -1.29 16.73
C ILE A 293 16.73 -2.61 17.09
N THR A 294 17.38 -3.45 17.88
CA THR A 294 16.84 -4.75 18.32
C THR A 294 15.61 -4.63 19.23
N ASP A 295 15.50 -3.56 20.03
CA ASP A 295 14.29 -3.25 20.79
C ASP A 295 13.12 -2.91 19.87
N ILE A 296 13.39 -2.08 18.85
CA ILE A 296 12.41 -1.61 17.87
C ILE A 296 11.84 -2.79 17.09
N THR A 297 12.71 -3.63 16.55
CA THR A 297 12.31 -4.80 15.76
C THR A 297 11.59 -5.83 16.62
N GLY A 298 12.00 -5.99 17.88
CA GLY A 298 11.31 -6.87 18.83
C GLY A 298 9.89 -6.39 19.16
N ARG A 299 9.69 -5.07 19.30
CA ARG A 299 8.38 -4.45 19.50
C ARG A 299 7.51 -4.57 18.25
N LYS A 300 8.06 -4.34 17.05
CA LYS A 300 7.36 -4.55 15.78
C LYS A 300 6.92 -6.01 15.63
N GLY A 301 7.79 -6.97 15.91
CA GLY A 301 7.41 -8.38 15.88
C GLY A 301 6.39 -8.78 16.94
N LEU A 302 6.33 -8.08 18.08
CA LEU A 302 5.25 -8.25 19.05
C LEU A 302 3.90 -7.76 18.50
N ILE A 303 3.88 -6.61 17.83
CA ILE A 303 2.68 -6.11 17.13
C ILE A 303 2.18 -7.17 16.13
N GLU A 304 3.07 -7.74 15.31
CA GLU A 304 2.69 -8.81 14.38
C GLU A 304 2.11 -10.03 15.10
N LYS A 305 2.75 -10.50 16.18
CA LYS A 305 2.22 -11.62 16.98
C LYS A 305 0.84 -11.34 17.56
N ILE A 306 0.57 -10.11 18.02
CA ILE A 306 -0.74 -9.70 18.53
C ILE A 306 -1.77 -9.72 17.41
N LYS A 307 -1.46 -9.14 16.25
CA LYS A 307 -2.34 -9.15 15.07
C LYS A 307 -2.70 -10.58 14.66
N GLU A 308 -1.72 -11.48 14.57
CA GLU A 308 -1.96 -12.89 14.25
C GLU A 308 -2.80 -13.60 15.31
N SER A 309 -2.59 -13.30 16.60
CA SER A 309 -3.42 -13.86 17.68
C SER A 309 -4.87 -13.35 17.62
N ILE A 310 -5.09 -12.10 17.23
CA ILE A 310 -6.44 -11.53 17.04
C ILE A 310 -7.10 -12.15 15.79
N ALA A 311 -6.35 -12.29 14.69
CA ALA A 311 -6.82 -12.95 13.48
C ALA A 311 -7.20 -14.41 13.76
N GLU A 312 -6.43 -15.14 14.58
CA GLU A 312 -6.79 -16.50 14.98
C GLU A 312 -8.13 -16.57 15.74
N ILE A 313 -8.46 -15.56 16.55
CA ILE A 313 -9.77 -15.48 17.21
C ILE A 313 -10.89 -15.28 16.18
N ILE A 314 -10.74 -14.30 15.30
CA ILE A 314 -11.81 -13.82 14.42
C ILE A 314 -11.98 -14.71 13.19
N GLU A 315 -10.89 -15.11 12.55
CA GLU A 315 -10.87 -15.80 11.25
C GLU A 315 -10.93 -17.33 11.37
N TYR A 316 -10.47 -17.87 12.51
CA TYR A 316 -10.35 -19.31 12.74
C TYR A 316 -11.14 -19.82 13.95
N THR A 317 -11.05 -19.20 15.13
CA THR A 317 -11.69 -19.73 16.35
C THR A 317 -13.22 -19.63 16.24
N TYR A 318 -13.73 -18.46 15.85
CA TYR A 318 -15.16 -18.19 15.70
C TYR A 318 -15.64 -18.06 14.25
N PRO A 319 -14.83 -18.49 13.27
CA PRO A 319 -14.67 -17.87 11.94
C PRO A 319 -15.78 -16.89 11.52
N ILE A 320 -15.78 -15.70 12.11
CA ILE A 320 -16.79 -14.65 11.89
C ILE A 320 -16.35 -13.60 10.89
N GLY A 321 -15.10 -13.61 10.42
CA GLY A 321 -14.65 -12.55 9.53
C GLY A 321 -13.29 -12.79 8.94
N ASN A 322 -12.83 -11.81 8.18
CA ASN A 322 -11.52 -11.78 7.53
C ASN A 322 -10.95 -10.37 7.57
N ARG A 323 -9.62 -10.29 7.72
CA ARG A 323 -8.83 -9.07 7.75
C ARG A 323 -8.85 -8.39 6.38
N ILE A 324 -9.20 -7.11 6.36
CA ILE A 324 -9.26 -6.30 5.14
C ILE A 324 -8.24 -5.14 5.13
N TYR A 325 -7.63 -4.83 6.27
CA TYR A 325 -6.58 -3.80 6.41
C TYR A 325 -5.79 -4.06 7.71
N GLU A 326 -4.50 -3.77 7.72
CA GLU A 326 -3.66 -3.81 8.92
C GLU A 326 -2.35 -3.02 8.85
N ASP A 327 -2.17 -2.03 9.73
CA ASP A 327 -0.91 -1.30 9.85
C ASP A 327 -0.29 -1.50 11.24
N ASP A 328 0.72 -0.70 11.57
CA ASP A 328 1.37 -0.74 12.89
C ASP A 328 0.43 -0.41 14.04
N ASN A 329 -0.67 0.31 13.76
CA ASN A 329 -1.60 0.84 14.74
C ASN A 329 -2.89 0.03 14.85
N GLY A 330 -3.10 -0.99 14.02
CA GLY A 330 -4.28 -1.84 14.18
C GLY A 330 -4.55 -2.80 13.04
N ILE A 331 -5.59 -3.59 13.25
CA ILE A 331 -6.07 -4.66 12.38
C ILE A 331 -7.60 -4.56 12.27
N TYR A 332 -8.13 -4.66 11.05
CA TYR A 332 -9.53 -4.36 10.75
C TYR A 332 -10.16 -5.49 9.93
N PHE A 333 -11.39 -5.84 10.30
CA PHE A 333 -12.10 -6.99 9.76
C PHE A 333 -13.48 -6.58 9.26
N ILE A 334 -13.94 -7.25 8.21
CA ILE A 334 -15.38 -7.37 7.96
C ILE A 334 -15.91 -8.57 8.75
N VAL A 335 -17.02 -8.38 9.45
CA VAL A 335 -17.67 -9.38 10.32
C VAL A 335 -19.20 -9.31 10.13
N PRO A 336 -20.01 -10.34 10.46
CA PRO A 336 -21.47 -10.24 10.42
C PRO A 336 -21.95 -9.18 11.39
N CYS A 337 -23.20 -8.73 11.23
CA CYS A 337 -23.84 -7.84 12.21
C CYS A 337 -23.77 -8.46 13.62
N LEU A 338 -22.91 -7.94 14.50
CA LEU A 338 -22.60 -8.57 15.79
C LEU A 338 -23.62 -8.15 16.87
N PRO A 339 -24.32 -9.09 17.51
CA PRO A 339 -25.11 -8.77 18.69
C PRO A 339 -24.22 -8.26 19.84
N ASN A 340 -24.71 -7.30 20.61
CA ASN A 340 -23.96 -6.66 21.71
C ASN A 340 -23.28 -7.68 22.65
N LYS A 341 -23.98 -8.78 23.00
CA LYS A 341 -23.42 -9.81 23.88
C LYS A 341 -22.21 -10.53 23.27
N LEU A 342 -22.23 -10.79 21.96
CA LEU A 342 -21.10 -11.39 21.25
C LEU A 342 -19.96 -10.39 21.08
N LEU A 343 -20.28 -9.14 20.72
CA LEU A 343 -19.29 -8.06 20.61
C LEU A 343 -18.53 -7.84 21.92
N SER A 344 -19.22 -7.74 23.06
CA SER A 344 -18.59 -7.57 24.37
C SER A 344 -17.68 -8.77 24.71
N PHE A 345 -18.13 -9.98 24.42
CA PHE A 345 -17.34 -11.20 24.64
C PHE A 345 -16.06 -11.24 23.78
N LEU A 346 -16.14 -10.81 22.52
CA LEU A 346 -14.98 -10.71 21.63
C LEU A 346 -14.00 -9.64 22.13
N LYS A 347 -14.49 -8.46 22.52
CA LYS A 347 -13.66 -7.38 23.11
C LYS A 347 -12.92 -7.87 24.36
N GLU A 348 -13.59 -8.63 25.22
CA GLU A 348 -12.99 -9.23 26.42
C GLU A 348 -11.89 -10.23 26.05
N SER A 349 -12.18 -11.17 25.16
CA SER A 349 -11.26 -12.22 24.72
C SER A 349 -10.01 -11.63 24.03
N ILE A 350 -10.21 -10.63 23.18
CA ILE A 350 -9.11 -9.89 22.52
C ILE A 350 -8.29 -9.10 23.54
N SER A 351 -8.93 -8.47 24.53
CA SER A 351 -8.22 -7.75 25.59
C SER A 351 -7.32 -8.68 26.42
N GLN A 352 -7.81 -9.88 26.73
CA GLN A 352 -7.03 -10.91 27.43
C GLN A 352 -5.84 -11.40 26.59
N VAL A 353 -6.05 -11.67 25.30
CA VAL A 353 -4.97 -12.08 24.39
C VAL A 353 -3.94 -10.97 24.19
N CYS A 354 -4.35 -9.71 24.04
CA CYS A 354 -3.41 -8.58 23.97
C CYS A 354 -2.59 -8.47 25.25
N ALA A 355 -3.23 -8.55 26.42
CA ALA A 355 -2.55 -8.49 27.71
C ALA A 355 -1.57 -9.66 27.90
N LYS A 356 -1.98 -10.88 27.55
CA LYS A 356 -1.14 -12.08 27.64
C LYS A 356 0.06 -12.01 26.69
N THR A 357 -0.18 -11.75 25.40
CA THR A 357 0.87 -11.76 24.38
C THR A 357 1.86 -10.61 24.57
N SER A 358 1.40 -9.43 25.01
CA SER A 358 2.25 -8.27 25.25
C SER A 358 2.86 -8.19 26.65
N ASP A 359 2.54 -9.12 27.54
CA ASP A 359 2.84 -9.05 28.97
C ASP A 359 2.34 -7.73 29.60
N GLY A 360 1.15 -7.30 29.21
CA GLY A 360 0.46 -6.10 29.70
C GLY A 360 0.94 -4.77 29.10
N GLU A 361 1.79 -4.77 28.07
CA GLU A 361 2.31 -3.54 27.49
C GLU A 361 1.38 -2.83 26.51
N LEU A 362 0.55 -3.58 25.80
CA LEU A 362 -0.21 -3.04 24.67
C LEU A 362 -1.69 -3.33 24.88
N SER A 363 -2.44 -2.25 25.06
CA SER A 363 -3.87 -2.28 25.36
C SER A 363 -4.67 -1.99 24.08
N PRO A 364 -5.68 -2.81 23.74
CA PRO A 364 -6.46 -2.60 22.53
C PRO A 364 -7.53 -1.53 22.72
N HIS A 365 -7.73 -0.72 21.68
CA HIS A 365 -8.89 0.14 21.45
C HIS A 365 -9.75 -0.48 20.36
N PHE A 366 -11.07 -0.35 20.49
CA PHE A 366 -12.01 -0.99 19.58
C PHE A 366 -12.80 0.07 18.82
N SER A 367 -12.91 -0.10 17.50
CA SER A 367 -13.92 0.57 16.68
C SER A 367 -14.90 -0.47 16.13
N HIS A 368 -16.16 -0.06 16.00
CA HIS A 368 -17.23 -0.89 15.48
C HIS A 368 -18.15 0.00 14.65
N VAL A 369 -18.16 -0.23 13.33
CA VAL A 369 -19.06 0.42 12.39
C VAL A 369 -20.18 -0.57 12.07
N PRO A 370 -21.39 -0.41 12.64
CA PRO A 370 -22.45 -1.39 12.51
C PRO A 370 -23.20 -1.26 11.18
N ARG A 371 -23.68 -2.40 10.65
CA ARG A 371 -24.68 -2.54 9.59
C ARG A 371 -24.41 -1.63 8.38
N THR A 372 -23.22 -1.76 7.80
CA THR A 372 -22.86 -1.16 6.51
C THR A 372 -23.01 -2.18 5.37
N ARG A 373 -23.01 -1.69 4.14
CA ARG A 373 -22.89 -2.49 2.91
C ARG A 373 -21.64 -2.15 2.11
N PHE A 374 -20.88 -1.16 2.56
CA PHE A 374 -19.74 -0.61 1.85
C PHE A 374 -18.47 -0.83 2.66
N ILE A 375 -17.47 -1.46 2.04
CA ILE A 375 -16.15 -1.64 2.64
C ILE A 375 -15.44 -0.30 2.88
N THR A 376 -15.80 0.73 2.10
CA THR A 376 -15.27 2.10 2.20
C THR A 376 -15.50 2.73 3.56
N GLN A 377 -16.46 2.22 4.34
CA GLN A 377 -16.67 2.63 5.73
C GLN A 377 -15.52 2.22 6.67
N ILE A 378 -14.52 1.48 6.18
CA ILE A 378 -13.28 1.22 6.91
C ILE A 378 -12.61 2.52 7.35
N ILE A 379 -12.77 3.60 6.58
CA ILE A 379 -12.21 4.90 6.94
C ILE A 379 -12.78 5.45 8.26
N ARG A 380 -14.05 5.15 8.57
CA ARG A 380 -14.65 5.51 9.87
C ARG A 380 -13.97 4.72 10.99
N ALA A 381 -13.75 3.42 10.78
CA ALA A 381 -13.07 2.58 11.76
C ALA A 381 -11.62 3.02 12.03
N LEU A 382 -10.89 3.39 10.97
CA LEU A 382 -9.54 3.96 11.07
C LEU A 382 -9.55 5.27 11.85
N ARG A 383 -10.48 6.18 11.56
CA ARG A 383 -10.61 7.47 12.26
C ARG A 383 -10.95 7.30 13.74
N ASP A 384 -11.88 6.42 14.09
CA ASP A 384 -12.25 6.13 15.48
C ASP A 384 -11.02 5.67 16.29
N VAL A 385 -10.26 4.71 15.76
CA VAL A 385 -9.02 4.23 16.39
C VAL A 385 -8.00 5.37 16.51
N ARG A 386 -7.86 6.20 15.47
CA ARG A 386 -6.94 7.36 15.46
C ARG A 386 -7.30 8.41 16.52
N ILE A 387 -8.59 8.66 16.76
CA ILE A 387 -9.05 9.61 17.79
C ILE A 387 -8.77 9.05 19.18
N VAL A 388 -9.14 7.79 19.43
CA VAL A 388 -9.02 7.18 20.76
C VAL A 388 -7.54 7.04 21.17
N ARG A 389 -6.63 6.72 20.23
CA ARG A 389 -5.18 6.65 20.53
C ARG A 389 -4.53 8.01 20.80
N ALA A 390 -5.09 9.10 20.28
CA ALA A 390 -4.53 10.45 20.45
C ALA A 390 -4.79 11.02 21.86
N ALA A 391 -5.78 10.49 22.57
CA ALA A 391 -6.03 10.83 23.95
C ALA A 391 -4.86 10.36 24.84
N PRO A 392 -4.37 11.18 25.80
CA PRO A 392 -3.38 10.75 26.78
C PRO A 392 -3.93 9.55 27.56
N SER A 393 -3.43 8.35 27.26
CA SER A 393 -3.95 7.11 27.82
C SER A 393 -3.80 7.06 29.35
N GLY A 394 -4.89 7.33 30.08
CA GLY A 394 -5.07 6.93 31.48
C GLY A 394 -5.65 5.52 31.64
N GLU A 395 -6.22 4.93 30.59
CA GLU A 395 -6.93 3.65 30.67
C GLU A 395 -6.13 2.51 30.04
N THR A 396 -5.14 2.01 30.79
CA THR A 396 -4.70 0.62 30.61
C THR A 396 -5.88 -0.29 30.94
N THR A 397 -6.29 -1.18 30.04
CA THR A 397 -7.35 -2.18 30.33
C THR A 397 -7.04 -2.94 31.62
N SER A 398 -8.07 -3.35 32.36
CA SER A 398 -7.93 -4.11 33.61
C SER A 398 -7.00 -5.31 33.47
N TYR A 399 -7.08 -6.04 32.36
CA TYR A 399 -6.20 -7.18 32.06
C TYR A 399 -4.73 -6.79 31.89
N CYS A 400 -4.44 -5.72 31.15
CA CYS A 400 -3.06 -5.26 31.00
C CYS A 400 -2.48 -4.77 32.33
N ARG A 401 -3.30 -4.09 33.14
CA ARG A 401 -2.92 -3.65 34.49
C ARG A 401 -2.61 -4.84 35.39
N GLN A 402 -3.53 -5.79 35.49
CA GLN A 402 -3.35 -7.02 36.27
C GLN A 402 -2.08 -7.75 35.86
N LYS A 403 -1.84 -7.89 34.55
CA LYS A 403 -0.64 -8.55 34.03
C LYS A 403 0.65 -7.83 34.42
N LEU A 404 0.64 -6.49 34.44
CA LEU A 404 1.79 -5.71 34.89
C LEU A 404 1.99 -5.81 36.41
N GLU A 405 0.91 -5.81 37.20
CA GLU A 405 0.95 -5.95 38.65
C GLU A 405 1.62 -7.26 39.09
N GLU A 406 1.40 -8.37 38.37
CA GLU A 406 2.06 -9.67 38.61
C GLU A 406 3.60 -9.55 38.69
N PHE A 407 4.22 -8.67 37.90
CA PHE A 407 5.67 -8.48 37.92
C PHE A 407 6.15 -7.71 39.16
N TRP A 408 5.29 -6.89 39.77
CA TRP A 408 5.63 -6.04 40.90
C TRP A 408 5.41 -6.72 42.26
N VAL A 409 4.59 -7.78 42.34
CA VAL A 409 4.28 -8.49 43.60
C VAL A 409 5.52 -8.95 44.37
N SER A 410 6.59 -9.36 43.68
CA SER A 410 7.83 -9.87 44.28
C SER A 410 9.06 -8.97 44.06
N ALA A 411 8.86 -7.74 43.56
CA ALA A 411 9.93 -6.86 43.15
C ALA A 411 10.45 -5.98 44.29
N GLN A 412 11.24 -6.57 45.20
CA GLN A 412 11.95 -5.81 46.23
C GLN A 412 13.16 -5.06 45.62
N GLU A 413 13.40 -3.83 46.08
CA GLU A 413 14.53 -2.95 45.71
C GLU A 413 14.74 -2.74 44.19
N SER A 414 13.70 -2.93 43.39
CA SER A 414 13.76 -2.89 41.93
C SER A 414 13.50 -1.47 41.38
N LEU A 415 14.18 -1.11 40.30
CA LEU A 415 13.93 0.11 39.53
C LEU A 415 12.91 -0.15 38.42
N ILE A 416 12.31 0.91 37.87
CA ILE A 416 11.51 0.79 36.65
C ILE A 416 12.46 0.60 35.46
N CYS A 417 12.20 -0.43 34.65
CA CYS A 417 12.96 -0.72 33.43
C CYS A 417 12.94 0.49 32.48
N PRO A 418 14.10 1.03 32.06
CA PRO A 418 14.16 2.23 31.22
C PRO A 418 13.66 1.98 29.79
N VAL A 419 13.68 0.73 29.32
CA VAL A 419 13.28 0.36 27.95
C VAL A 419 11.76 0.27 27.81
N CYS A 420 11.06 -0.43 28.71
CA CYS A 420 9.59 -0.56 28.65
C CYS A 420 8.85 0.44 29.53
N GLN A 421 9.54 1.08 30.49
CA GLN A 421 8.99 2.04 31.44
C GLN A 421 7.82 1.51 32.28
N LYS A 422 7.69 0.18 32.39
CA LYS A 422 6.52 -0.49 33.00
C LYS A 422 6.87 -1.58 34.01
N ARG A 423 7.94 -2.35 33.77
CA ARG A 423 8.30 -3.52 34.58
C ARG A 423 9.45 -3.25 35.55
N PRO A 424 9.55 -3.99 36.67
CA PRO A 424 10.69 -3.91 37.56
C PRO A 424 11.96 -4.48 36.92
N MET A 425 13.09 -3.94 37.34
CA MET A 425 14.42 -4.29 36.86
C MET A 425 15.43 -4.12 38.02
N LYS A 426 16.31 -5.10 38.21
CA LYS A 426 17.35 -5.08 39.25
C LYS A 426 18.42 -4.05 38.93
N LYS A 427 18.97 -3.35 39.92
CA LYS A 427 19.91 -2.23 39.74
C LYS A 427 21.14 -2.57 38.88
N GLU A 428 21.59 -3.82 38.90
CA GLU A 428 22.77 -4.29 38.16
C GLU A 428 22.49 -4.57 36.68
N ARG A 429 21.24 -4.41 36.21
CA ARG A 429 20.84 -4.73 34.84
C ARG A 429 20.52 -3.48 34.03
N VAL A 430 20.63 -3.61 32.71
CA VAL A 430 20.28 -2.53 31.76
C VAL A 430 18.82 -2.55 31.31
N ALA A 431 18.12 -3.68 31.49
CA ALA A 431 16.73 -3.88 31.11
C ALA A 431 16.10 -5.07 31.88
N CYS A 432 14.76 -5.16 31.89
CA CYS A 432 14.06 -6.32 32.46
C CYS A 432 14.18 -7.56 31.55
N ASN A 433 13.95 -8.76 32.10
CA ASN A 433 14.01 -10.03 31.37
C ASN A 433 13.23 -9.99 30.05
N THR A 434 11.97 -9.58 30.10
CA THR A 434 11.11 -9.50 28.91
C THR A 434 11.70 -8.64 27.80
N CYS A 435 12.38 -7.54 28.13
CA CYS A 435 13.04 -6.70 27.13
C CYS A 435 14.33 -7.34 26.59
N ILE A 436 15.08 -8.03 27.43
CA ILE A 436 16.30 -8.76 27.03
C ILE A 436 15.95 -9.91 26.09
N ASP A 437 14.98 -10.75 26.46
CA ASP A 437 14.54 -11.90 25.68
C ASP A 437 14.05 -11.50 24.28
N ARG A 438 13.40 -10.33 24.19
CA ARG A 438 12.95 -9.76 22.90
C ARG A 438 14.10 -9.30 22.01
N ARG A 439 15.29 -8.98 22.52
CA ARG A 439 16.43 -8.57 21.69
C ARG A 439 17.02 -9.76 20.92
N GLY A 440 17.22 -10.89 21.61
CA GLY A 440 17.96 -12.04 21.07
C GLY A 440 17.32 -12.66 19.81
N GLY A 441 16.01 -12.89 19.83
CA GLY A 441 15.33 -13.56 18.71
C GLY A 441 15.29 -12.77 17.40
N PHE A 442 15.35 -11.43 17.45
CA PHE A 442 15.21 -10.59 16.25
C PHE A 442 16.54 -10.22 15.60
N SER A 443 17.62 -10.12 16.38
CA SER A 443 18.97 -9.98 15.83
C SER A 443 19.28 -11.13 14.87
N ARG A 444 18.90 -12.36 15.23
CA ARG A 444 19.06 -13.55 14.38
C ARG A 444 18.31 -13.41 13.06
N LYS A 445 17.02 -13.08 13.12
CA LYS A 445 16.16 -12.92 11.94
C LYS A 445 16.70 -11.85 10.97
N ALA A 446 17.19 -10.73 11.50
CA ALA A 446 17.77 -9.66 10.67
C ALA A 446 18.98 -10.14 9.85
N VAL A 447 19.86 -10.93 10.47
CA VAL A 447 21.03 -11.51 9.81
C VAL A 447 20.61 -12.51 8.72
N GLU A 448 19.61 -13.35 8.98
CA GLU A 448 19.04 -14.28 7.99
C GLU A 448 18.41 -13.54 6.79
N GLU A 449 17.84 -12.35 7.01
CA GLU A 449 17.26 -11.48 5.98
C GLU A 449 18.32 -10.65 5.21
N GLY A 450 19.62 -10.80 5.51
CA GLY A 450 20.70 -10.04 4.88
C GLY A 450 20.74 -8.56 5.24
N GLN A 451 20.05 -8.17 6.32
CA GLN A 451 20.05 -6.82 6.89
C GLN A 451 20.95 -6.76 8.14
N THR A 452 21.29 -5.55 8.59
CA THR A 452 22.05 -5.37 9.83
C THR A 452 21.17 -4.91 11.00
N PRO A 453 21.28 -5.51 12.19
CA PRO A 453 20.66 -5.00 13.41
C PRO A 453 21.54 -3.95 14.13
N PHE A 454 22.71 -3.58 13.58
CA PHE A 454 23.71 -2.73 14.22
C PHE A 454 23.80 -1.37 13.53
N ILE A 455 23.72 -0.29 14.31
CA ILE A 455 23.73 1.08 13.78
C ILE A 455 25.12 1.45 13.24
N GLU A 456 26.17 0.87 13.81
CA GLU A 456 27.57 1.04 13.42
C GLU A 456 27.81 0.61 11.97
N GLU A 457 27.17 -0.47 11.55
CA GLU A 457 27.29 -1.07 10.23
C GLU A 457 26.50 -0.31 9.15
N ILE A 458 25.48 0.46 9.56
CA ILE A 458 24.68 1.36 8.70
C ILE A 458 25.39 2.70 8.50
N ALA A 459 26.07 3.20 9.53
CA ALA A 459 26.68 4.52 9.51
C ALA A 459 27.63 4.72 8.31
N ASP A 460 27.61 5.95 7.77
CA ASP A 460 28.54 6.38 6.74
C ASP A 460 29.97 6.56 7.30
N LYS A 461 30.89 7.00 6.44
CA LYS A 461 32.29 7.30 6.84
C LYS A 461 32.42 8.40 7.90
N ASN A 462 31.41 9.25 8.05
CA ASN A 462 31.35 10.33 9.03
C ASN A 462 30.69 9.91 10.35
N GLY A 463 30.25 8.65 10.48
CA GLY A 463 29.52 8.16 11.63
C GLY A 463 28.07 8.66 11.70
N GLN A 464 27.49 9.06 10.56
CA GLN A 464 26.12 9.53 10.44
C GLN A 464 25.21 8.49 9.77
N VAL A 465 23.95 8.53 10.17
CA VAL A 465 22.86 7.67 9.67
C VAL A 465 21.68 8.56 9.29
N ALA A 466 20.87 8.11 8.33
CA ALA A 466 19.59 8.71 8.04
C ALA A 466 18.46 7.69 8.21
N LEU A 467 17.35 8.13 8.79
CA LEU A 467 16.07 7.43 8.72
C LEU A 467 15.24 8.06 7.61
N ILE A 468 14.97 7.30 6.54
CA ILE A 468 14.01 7.69 5.51
C ILE A 468 12.62 7.38 6.04
N VAL A 469 11.71 8.35 5.93
CA VAL A 469 10.31 8.25 6.33
C VAL A 469 9.45 8.47 5.08
N GLY A 470 8.51 7.57 4.81
CA GLY A 470 7.53 7.70 3.74
C GLY A 470 6.11 7.58 4.27
N LYS A 471 5.17 8.37 3.72
CA LYS A 471 3.76 8.36 4.10
C LYS A 471 2.87 8.63 2.89
N PHE A 472 1.93 7.73 2.63
CA PHE A 472 0.84 7.94 1.67
C PHE A 472 -0.31 8.74 2.29
N GLY A 473 -1.20 9.28 1.45
CA GLY A 473 -2.49 9.83 1.88
C GLY A 473 -3.65 8.92 1.45
N LEU A 474 -3.82 7.76 2.10
CA LEU A 474 -4.80 6.76 1.67
C LEU A 474 -6.26 7.10 1.99
N ASP A 475 -6.53 8.05 2.89
CA ASP A 475 -7.85 8.29 3.45
C ASP A 475 -8.95 8.51 2.38
N LYS A 476 -8.69 9.36 1.38
CA LYS A 476 -9.64 9.66 0.28
C LYS A 476 -9.77 8.52 -0.74
N TRP A 477 -8.81 7.60 -0.77
CA TRP A 477 -8.84 6.43 -1.65
C TRP A 477 -9.60 5.27 -0.99
N LEU A 478 -9.35 5.02 0.29
CA LEU A 478 -10.07 4.02 1.08
C LEU A 478 -11.54 4.41 1.33
N SER A 479 -11.88 5.70 1.31
CA SER A 479 -13.27 6.16 1.35
C SER A 479 -14.01 6.00 0.02
N GLY A 480 -13.32 5.60 -1.06
CA GLY A 480 -13.87 5.48 -2.41
C GLY A 480 -14.07 6.80 -3.15
N GLU A 481 -13.82 7.95 -2.52
CA GLU A 481 -13.98 9.27 -3.14
C GLU A 481 -13.07 9.42 -4.37
N MET A 482 -11.79 9.09 -4.25
CA MET A 482 -10.86 9.15 -5.39
C MET A 482 -11.08 8.04 -6.41
N VAL A 483 -11.62 6.89 -6.00
CA VAL A 483 -12.00 5.82 -6.95
C VAL A 483 -13.12 6.31 -7.88
N ARG A 484 -14.07 7.11 -7.37
CA ARG A 484 -15.14 7.75 -8.15
C ARG A 484 -14.66 8.86 -9.10
N THR A 485 -13.35 9.11 -9.17
CA THR A 485 -12.73 10.00 -10.17
C THR A 485 -12.01 9.25 -11.28
N LEU A 486 -11.97 7.91 -11.23
CA LEU A 486 -11.45 7.06 -12.30
C LEU A 486 -12.58 6.77 -13.30
N MET A 487 -12.33 6.95 -14.59
CA MET A 487 -13.36 6.77 -15.62
C MET A 487 -13.41 5.31 -16.08
N VAL A 488 -14.59 4.70 -16.06
CA VAL A 488 -14.87 3.47 -16.82
C VAL A 488 -15.02 3.83 -18.30
N THR A 489 -15.77 4.90 -18.58
CA THR A 489 -15.89 5.47 -19.91
C THR A 489 -16.03 6.99 -19.83
N ASP A 490 -15.34 7.70 -20.72
CA ASP A 490 -15.53 9.12 -20.95
C ASP A 490 -16.25 9.35 -22.30
N ALA A 491 -16.43 10.61 -22.70
CA ALA A 491 -17.02 10.94 -23.99
C ALA A 491 -16.36 10.21 -25.18
N ARG A 492 -15.03 10.08 -25.18
CA ARG A 492 -14.28 9.40 -26.26
C ARG A 492 -14.52 7.90 -26.23
N GLY A 493 -14.61 7.30 -25.04
CA GLY A 493 -14.97 5.90 -24.85
C GLY A 493 -16.34 5.58 -25.46
N LEU A 494 -17.34 6.43 -25.21
CA LEU A 494 -18.69 6.29 -25.78
C LEU A 494 -18.68 6.36 -27.31
N GLU A 495 -17.94 7.31 -27.90
CA GLU A 495 -17.79 7.40 -29.35
C GLU A 495 -17.12 6.17 -29.96
N ASN A 496 -16.12 5.62 -29.28
CA ASN A 496 -15.44 4.41 -29.71
C ASN A 496 -16.37 3.19 -29.64
N GLU A 497 -17.19 3.08 -28.60
CA GLU A 497 -18.18 2.01 -28.50
C GLU A 497 -19.21 2.08 -29.63
N ILE A 498 -19.71 3.28 -29.96
CA ILE A 498 -20.68 3.44 -31.05
C ILE A 498 -20.08 3.01 -32.39
N LYS A 499 -18.79 3.35 -32.63
CA LYS A 499 -18.07 2.90 -33.84
C LYS A 499 -17.88 1.38 -33.88
N ASP A 500 -17.76 0.77 -32.70
CA ASP A 500 -17.59 -0.67 -32.51
C ASP A 500 -18.90 -1.48 -32.65
N LEU A 501 -20.07 -0.84 -32.58
CA LEU A 501 -21.34 -1.53 -32.81
C LEU A 501 -21.37 -2.24 -34.19
N GLY A 502 -21.70 -3.53 -34.17
CA GLY A 502 -21.76 -4.44 -35.31
C GLY A 502 -20.60 -5.44 -35.36
N ASN A 503 -19.65 -5.37 -34.42
CA ASN A 503 -18.46 -6.23 -34.38
C ASN A 503 -18.58 -7.45 -33.47
N SER A 504 -19.69 -7.60 -32.73
CA SER A 504 -19.98 -8.83 -32.00
C SER A 504 -20.81 -9.78 -32.87
N ALA A 505 -20.26 -10.92 -33.29
CA ALA A 505 -20.94 -11.86 -34.16
C ALA A 505 -22.28 -12.37 -33.58
N GLU A 506 -22.35 -12.58 -32.27
CA GLU A 506 -23.57 -12.98 -31.56
C GLU A 506 -24.67 -11.90 -31.57
N PHE A 507 -24.29 -10.62 -31.42
CA PHE A 507 -25.24 -9.51 -31.25
C PHE A 507 -25.31 -8.57 -32.47
N ARG A 508 -24.73 -8.98 -33.61
CA ARG A 508 -24.46 -8.10 -34.75
C ARG A 508 -25.68 -7.36 -35.26
N GLU A 509 -26.80 -8.06 -35.43
CA GLU A 509 -28.03 -7.47 -35.96
C GLU A 509 -28.60 -6.42 -34.99
N GLU A 510 -28.63 -6.74 -33.69
CA GLU A 510 -29.11 -5.81 -32.65
C GLU A 510 -28.18 -4.60 -32.50
N GLU A 511 -26.86 -4.79 -32.56
CA GLU A 511 -25.87 -3.72 -32.51
C GLU A 511 -25.98 -2.79 -33.72
N LEU A 512 -26.13 -3.33 -34.93
CA LEU A 512 -26.32 -2.53 -36.14
C LEU A 512 -27.62 -1.73 -36.08
N LYS A 513 -28.71 -2.33 -35.58
CA LYS A 513 -29.98 -1.62 -35.37
C LYS A 513 -29.79 -0.45 -34.40
N ASN A 514 -29.11 -0.66 -33.27
CA ASN A 514 -28.82 0.42 -32.32
C ASN A 514 -27.97 1.52 -32.96
N ARG A 515 -26.94 1.14 -33.71
CA ARG A 515 -26.07 2.07 -34.44
C ARG A 515 -26.87 2.94 -35.41
N GLU A 516 -27.72 2.34 -36.24
CA GLU A 516 -28.57 3.08 -37.18
C GLU A 516 -29.51 4.07 -36.47
N THR A 517 -30.12 3.66 -35.35
CA THR A 517 -30.99 4.53 -34.55
C THR A 517 -30.21 5.72 -34.00
N ILE A 518 -29.00 5.49 -33.48
CA ILE A 518 -28.12 6.54 -32.95
C ILE A 518 -27.70 7.48 -34.08
N GLU A 519 -27.21 6.95 -35.20
CA GLU A 519 -26.78 7.70 -36.39
C GLU A 519 -27.87 8.62 -36.95
N LYS A 520 -29.11 8.12 -37.05
CA LYS A 520 -30.27 8.90 -37.49
C LYS A 520 -30.57 10.06 -36.56
N ARG A 521 -30.38 9.87 -35.24
CA ARG A 521 -30.63 10.91 -34.24
C ARG A 521 -29.51 11.95 -34.17
N THR A 522 -28.27 11.54 -34.42
CA THR A 522 -27.07 12.39 -34.33
C THR A 522 -26.63 12.97 -35.67
N ASN A 523 -27.33 12.68 -36.78
CA ASN A 523 -26.91 13.04 -38.14
C ASN A 523 -25.49 12.54 -38.47
N ASN A 524 -25.11 11.35 -38.01
CA ASN A 524 -23.77 10.75 -38.13
C ASN A 524 -22.62 11.52 -37.45
N LEU A 525 -22.94 12.53 -36.64
CA LEU A 525 -21.97 13.27 -35.83
C LEU A 525 -21.98 12.65 -34.43
N TYR A 526 -21.18 11.60 -34.22
CA TYR A 526 -20.99 11.01 -32.88
C TYR A 526 -20.12 11.93 -32.01
N GLU A 527 -20.51 13.18 -31.84
CA GLU A 527 -19.81 14.10 -30.94
C GLU A 527 -20.41 13.94 -29.55
N TYR A 528 -19.60 13.41 -28.62
CA TYR A 528 -19.95 13.32 -27.22
C TYR A 528 -19.20 14.38 -26.40
N ASP A 529 -19.92 14.96 -25.47
CA ASP A 529 -19.43 15.79 -24.39
C ASP A 529 -20.20 15.45 -23.11
N TYR A 530 -19.88 16.12 -22.01
CA TYR A 530 -20.57 15.90 -20.73
C TYR A 530 -22.08 16.19 -20.82
N LYS A 531 -22.47 17.22 -21.57
CA LYS A 531 -23.88 17.59 -21.71
C LYS A 531 -24.66 16.48 -22.41
N ARG A 532 -24.10 15.89 -23.46
CA ARG A 532 -24.70 14.77 -24.17
C ARG A 532 -24.88 13.57 -23.26
N VAL A 533 -23.90 13.27 -22.40
CA VAL A 533 -24.02 12.20 -21.39
C VAL A 533 -25.20 12.46 -20.45
N LEU A 534 -25.38 13.70 -19.97
CA LEU A 534 -26.52 14.05 -19.12
C LEU A 534 -27.85 13.94 -19.86
N ASP A 535 -27.92 14.40 -21.11
CA ASP A 535 -29.13 14.29 -21.93
C ASP A 535 -29.52 12.82 -22.15
N ASP A 536 -28.55 11.96 -22.45
CA ASP A 536 -28.75 10.51 -22.66
C ASP A 536 -29.22 9.81 -21.36
N ILE A 537 -28.62 10.14 -20.20
CA ILE A 537 -29.05 9.62 -18.89
C ILE A 537 -30.45 10.14 -18.53
N GLY A 538 -30.71 11.42 -18.73
CA GLY A 538 -32.02 12.05 -18.48
C GLY A 538 -33.12 11.44 -19.35
N LEU A 539 -32.81 11.09 -20.60
CA LEU A 539 -33.72 10.35 -21.49
C LEU A 539 -34.05 8.97 -20.93
N CYS A 540 -33.05 8.21 -20.49
CA CYS A 540 -33.24 6.87 -19.92
C CYS A 540 -34.01 6.88 -18.58
N MET A 541 -33.94 7.99 -17.84
CA MET A 541 -34.57 8.15 -16.52
C MET A 541 -36.04 8.62 -16.55
N ARG A 542 -36.62 8.90 -17.72
CA ARG A 542 -37.99 9.46 -17.82
C ARG A 542 -39.06 8.55 -17.20
N GLU A 543 -40.05 9.18 -16.55
CA GLU A 543 -41.13 8.47 -15.87
C GLU A 543 -42.20 7.90 -16.81
N SER A 544 -42.47 8.60 -17.92
CA SER A 544 -43.42 8.18 -18.94
C SER A 544 -42.84 8.38 -20.33
N TYR A 545 -42.93 7.34 -21.15
CA TYR A 545 -42.70 7.41 -22.58
C TYR A 545 -44.08 7.59 -23.21
N LYS A 546 -44.28 8.70 -23.93
CA LYS A 546 -45.60 9.06 -24.47
C LYS A 546 -46.05 8.13 -25.63
N ASP A 547 -45.13 7.32 -26.14
CA ASP A 547 -45.29 6.24 -27.11
C ASP A 547 -44.42 5.04 -26.68
N ASP A 548 -44.37 3.94 -27.45
CA ASP A 548 -43.38 2.83 -27.35
C ASP A 548 -42.04 3.36 -26.79
N PRO A 549 -41.39 2.73 -25.78
CA PRO A 549 -40.15 3.25 -25.18
C PRO A 549 -39.26 3.87 -26.24
N ASP A 550 -38.94 5.16 -26.08
CA ASP A 550 -38.26 5.97 -27.09
C ASP A 550 -37.12 5.14 -27.68
N GLU A 551 -37.28 4.70 -28.93
CA GLU A 551 -36.40 3.69 -29.56
C GLU A 551 -34.93 4.13 -29.47
N TYR A 552 -34.68 5.43 -29.49
CA TYR A 552 -33.36 6.01 -29.25
C TYR A 552 -32.85 5.74 -27.82
N ALA A 553 -33.66 6.03 -26.79
CA ALA A 553 -33.30 5.76 -25.39
C ALA A 553 -32.99 4.27 -25.15
N SER A 554 -33.81 3.37 -25.71
CA SER A 554 -33.55 1.93 -25.64
C SER A 554 -32.27 1.51 -26.37
N SER A 555 -31.89 2.18 -27.46
CA SER A 555 -30.66 1.89 -28.21
C SER A 555 -29.38 2.38 -27.51
N ILE A 556 -29.43 3.50 -26.80
CA ILE A 556 -28.27 4.03 -26.05
C ILE A 556 -28.11 3.44 -24.66
N LEU A 557 -29.14 2.78 -24.12
CA LEU A 557 -29.10 2.21 -22.77
C LEU A 557 -27.88 1.28 -22.57
N ALA A 558 -27.53 0.50 -23.59
CA ALA A 558 -26.41 -0.42 -23.59
C ALA A 558 -25.03 0.27 -23.39
N LEU A 559 -24.94 1.59 -23.58
CA LEU A 559 -23.72 2.38 -23.34
C LEU A 559 -23.52 2.75 -21.86
N TYR A 560 -24.60 2.75 -21.07
CA TYR A 560 -24.60 3.24 -19.68
C TYR A 560 -25.01 2.19 -18.64
N ALA A 561 -25.87 1.24 -19.02
CA ALA A 561 -26.29 0.13 -18.19
C ALA A 561 -25.62 -1.16 -18.66
N ARG A 562 -25.78 -2.25 -17.88
CA ARG A 562 -25.30 -3.58 -18.26
C ARG A 562 -25.70 -3.89 -19.70
N ARG A 563 -24.71 -4.18 -20.56
CA ARG A 563 -24.89 -4.29 -22.00
C ARG A 563 -25.77 -5.46 -22.42
N ILE A 564 -25.68 -6.58 -21.71
CA ILE A 564 -26.43 -7.81 -21.98
C ILE A 564 -27.44 -8.08 -20.87
N SER A 565 -28.69 -8.37 -21.25
CA SER A 565 -29.74 -8.85 -20.36
C SER A 565 -30.30 -10.16 -20.89
N GLY A 566 -30.04 -11.26 -20.19
CA GLY A 566 -30.33 -12.60 -20.70
C GLY A 566 -29.42 -12.96 -21.87
N HIS A 567 -29.99 -13.07 -23.08
CA HIS A 567 -29.28 -13.45 -24.30
C HIS A 567 -29.34 -12.38 -25.41
N ALA A 568 -29.67 -11.13 -25.06
CA ALA A 568 -29.84 -10.02 -26.00
C ALA A 568 -29.26 -8.72 -25.42
N LEU A 569 -29.11 -7.69 -26.27
CA LEU A 569 -28.74 -6.36 -25.81
C LEU A 569 -29.80 -5.82 -24.84
N ASN A 570 -29.34 -5.17 -23.77
CA ASN A 570 -30.21 -4.61 -22.76
C ASN A 570 -30.94 -3.37 -23.31
N ARG A 571 -32.28 -3.46 -23.34
CA ARG A 571 -33.19 -2.39 -23.76
C ARG A 571 -34.23 -2.05 -22.69
N ASP A 572 -34.10 -2.62 -21.48
CA ASP A 572 -35.07 -2.47 -20.38
C ASP A 572 -34.83 -1.18 -19.57
N LEU A 573 -35.40 -0.09 -20.09
CA LEU A 573 -35.31 1.24 -19.48
C LEU A 573 -35.92 1.29 -18.07
N LYS A 574 -37.00 0.53 -17.83
CA LYS A 574 -37.66 0.52 -16.53
C LYS A 574 -36.74 -0.07 -15.47
N ARG A 575 -36.14 -1.23 -15.75
CA ARG A 575 -35.20 -1.89 -14.84
C ARG A 575 -33.96 -1.03 -14.61
N ALA A 576 -33.38 -0.46 -15.68
CA ALA A 576 -32.20 0.39 -15.54
C ALA A 576 -32.45 1.60 -14.64
N ARG A 577 -33.60 2.26 -14.79
CA ARG A 577 -34.01 3.35 -13.90
C ARG A 577 -34.11 2.87 -12.44
N GLU A 578 -34.79 1.77 -12.18
CA GLU A 578 -34.91 1.22 -10.81
C GLU A 578 -33.53 0.88 -10.20
N ASP A 579 -32.61 0.34 -11.00
CA ASP A 579 -31.25 0.05 -10.57
C ASP A 579 -30.45 1.34 -10.29
N TRP A 580 -30.51 2.33 -11.19
CA TRP A 580 -29.83 3.62 -11.04
C TRP A 580 -30.35 4.43 -9.85
N GLU A 581 -31.66 4.45 -9.60
CA GLU A 581 -32.23 5.09 -8.41
C GLU A 581 -31.72 4.47 -7.11
N ARG A 582 -31.67 3.13 -7.08
CA ARG A 582 -31.09 2.40 -5.96
C ARG A 582 -29.60 2.72 -5.78
N PHE A 583 -28.83 2.80 -6.87
CA PHE A 583 -27.43 3.18 -6.83
C PHE A 583 -27.24 4.61 -6.31
N GLY A 584 -28.10 5.55 -6.74
CA GLY A 584 -28.15 6.91 -6.21
C GLY A 584 -28.32 6.92 -4.69
N CYS A 585 -29.37 6.27 -4.18
CA CYS A 585 -29.58 6.16 -2.73
C CYS A 585 -28.39 5.53 -2.01
N SER A 586 -27.78 4.49 -2.60
CA SER A 586 -26.62 3.80 -2.02
C SER A 586 -25.37 4.70 -1.98
N GLY A 587 -25.09 5.45 -3.04
CA GLY A 587 -23.92 6.34 -3.10
C GLY A 587 -24.02 7.51 -2.13
N VAL A 588 -25.21 8.06 -1.88
CA VAL A 588 -25.42 9.07 -0.82
C VAL A 588 -25.06 8.51 0.56
N ILE A 589 -25.50 7.28 0.85
CA ILE A 589 -25.20 6.60 2.12
C ILE A 589 -23.70 6.31 2.24
N GLU A 590 -23.08 5.83 1.16
CA GLU A 590 -21.65 5.50 1.10
C GLU A 590 -20.76 6.71 1.43
N HIS A 591 -21.00 7.83 0.76
CA HIS A 591 -20.13 9.01 0.89
C HIS A 591 -20.48 9.90 2.08
N GLY A 592 -21.70 9.81 2.64
CA GLY A 592 -22.08 10.44 3.91
C GLY A 592 -21.89 11.97 3.98
N LYS A 593 -21.68 12.62 2.84
CA LYS A 593 -21.51 14.07 2.66
C LYS A 593 -22.77 14.62 2.00
N ASP A 594 -23.09 15.87 2.30
CA ASP A 594 -24.03 16.61 1.46
C ASP A 594 -23.41 16.72 0.05
N LEU A 595 -24.03 16.06 -0.93
CA LEU A 595 -23.55 16.02 -2.30
C LEU A 595 -24.09 17.19 -3.13
N SER A 596 -25.01 17.99 -2.59
CA SER A 596 -25.55 19.18 -3.27
C SER A 596 -24.51 20.24 -3.69
N PRO A 597 -23.33 20.37 -3.03
CA PRO A 597 -22.28 21.27 -3.53
C PRO A 597 -21.62 20.79 -4.83
N TYR A 598 -21.65 19.48 -5.11
CA TYR A 598 -20.98 18.88 -6.27
C TYR A 598 -21.94 18.63 -7.44
N PHE A 599 -23.19 18.31 -7.12
CA PHE A 599 -24.21 17.99 -8.11
C PHE A 599 -25.42 18.91 -8.01
N SER A 600 -25.81 19.48 -9.15
CA SER A 600 -26.97 20.37 -9.29
C SER A 600 -28.28 19.61 -9.52
N ASN A 601 -28.21 18.38 -10.06
CA ASN A 601 -29.36 17.53 -10.33
C ASN A 601 -29.01 16.03 -10.17
N LYS A 602 -30.02 15.17 -10.29
CA LYS A 602 -29.87 13.71 -10.09
C LYS A 602 -29.08 13.08 -11.23
N GLU A 603 -29.24 13.56 -12.46
CA GLU A 603 -28.59 13.06 -13.67
C GLU A 603 -27.07 13.16 -13.57
N GLU A 604 -26.53 14.27 -13.05
CA GLU A 604 -25.08 14.43 -12.85
C GLU A 604 -24.51 13.38 -11.89
N PHE A 605 -25.24 13.09 -10.80
CA PHE A 605 -24.79 12.08 -9.84
C PHE A 605 -24.86 10.67 -10.42
N ILE A 606 -25.95 10.34 -11.14
CA ILE A 606 -26.09 9.06 -11.82
C ILE A 606 -25.00 8.89 -12.88
N ALA A 607 -24.66 9.95 -13.61
CA ALA A 607 -23.54 9.96 -14.56
C ALA A 607 -22.23 9.56 -13.88
N ASN A 608 -21.91 10.13 -12.71
CA ASN A 608 -20.72 9.72 -11.96
C ASN A 608 -20.78 8.26 -11.51
N LEU A 609 -21.94 7.74 -11.12
CA LEU A 609 -22.08 6.34 -10.70
C LEU A 609 -21.87 5.34 -11.84
N VAL A 610 -22.32 5.67 -13.06
CA VAL A 610 -22.26 4.74 -14.21
C VAL A 610 -21.04 4.94 -15.10
N CYS A 611 -20.48 6.15 -15.19
CA CYS A 611 -19.31 6.44 -16.04
C CYS A 611 -17.98 6.36 -15.29
N CYS A 612 -17.98 6.48 -13.96
CA CYS A 612 -16.76 6.40 -13.14
C CYS A 612 -16.75 5.12 -12.32
N LYS A 613 -15.58 4.63 -11.93
CA LYS A 613 -15.38 3.33 -11.26
C LYS A 613 -16.11 3.26 -9.91
N THR A 614 -16.68 2.10 -9.61
CA THR A 614 -17.30 1.81 -8.32
C THR A 614 -16.24 1.28 -7.34
N PRO A 615 -16.20 1.76 -6.07
CA PRO A 615 -15.30 1.27 -5.04
C PRO A 615 -15.75 -0.10 -4.51
N THR A 616 -15.63 -1.13 -5.34
CA THR A 616 -15.94 -2.52 -4.94
C THR A 616 -15.00 -2.99 -3.83
N PRO A 617 -15.38 -4.01 -3.05
CA PRO A 617 -14.49 -4.63 -2.06
C PRO A 617 -13.10 -4.98 -2.60
N SER A 618 -13.00 -5.61 -3.76
CA SER A 618 -11.74 -5.92 -4.44
C SER A 618 -10.95 -4.67 -4.86
N THR A 619 -11.62 -3.62 -5.35
CA THR A 619 -10.96 -2.34 -5.68
C THR A 619 -10.34 -1.69 -4.45
N ILE A 620 -11.06 -1.67 -3.32
CA ILE A 620 -10.54 -1.09 -2.07
C ILE A 620 -9.43 -1.97 -1.45
N LEU A 621 -9.52 -3.29 -1.59
CA LEU A 621 -8.42 -4.18 -1.23
C LEU A 621 -7.18 -3.94 -2.10
N ASP A 622 -7.35 -3.65 -3.40
CA ASP A 622 -6.23 -3.36 -4.29
C ASP A 622 -5.53 -2.02 -3.95
N VAL A 623 -6.27 -0.97 -3.58
CA VAL A 623 -5.68 0.29 -3.04
C VAL A 623 -4.66 -0.03 -1.96
N TRP A 624 -5.03 -0.90 -1.03
CA TRP A 624 -4.19 -1.34 0.08
C TRP A 624 -3.03 -2.26 -0.36
N HIS A 625 -3.32 -3.32 -1.12
CA HIS A 625 -2.30 -4.28 -1.52
C HIS A 625 -1.24 -3.65 -2.43
N SER A 626 -1.64 -2.79 -3.36
CA SER A 626 -0.72 -2.14 -4.29
C SER A 626 0.29 -1.23 -3.59
N THR A 627 -0.12 -0.47 -2.56
CA THR A 627 0.82 0.37 -1.80
C THR A 627 1.65 -0.45 -0.83
N GLN A 628 1.09 -1.52 -0.26
CA GLN A 628 1.83 -2.48 0.55
C GLN A 628 2.96 -3.13 -0.22
N GLU A 629 2.66 -3.60 -1.43
CA GLU A 629 3.59 -4.28 -2.32
C GLU A 629 4.67 -3.32 -2.78
N PHE A 630 4.29 -2.11 -3.20
CA PHE A 630 5.26 -1.06 -3.54
C PHE A 630 6.30 -0.83 -2.42
N LEU A 631 5.86 -0.70 -1.16
CA LEU A 631 6.77 -0.46 -0.04
C LEU A 631 7.56 -1.71 0.38
N ARG A 632 6.94 -2.89 0.36
CA ARG A 632 7.63 -4.15 0.69
C ARG A 632 8.72 -4.50 -0.31
N ASP A 633 8.49 -4.24 -1.60
CA ASP A 633 9.46 -4.46 -2.68
C ASP A 633 10.72 -3.60 -2.53
N LEU A 634 10.68 -2.50 -1.77
CA LEU A 634 11.86 -1.68 -1.51
C LEU A 634 12.89 -2.46 -0.68
N CYS A 635 12.43 -3.16 0.37
CA CYS A 635 13.30 -3.81 1.36
C CYS A 635 13.39 -5.35 1.21
N ASN A 636 12.45 -5.98 0.51
CA ASN A 636 12.37 -7.43 0.39
C ASN A 636 12.59 -7.92 -1.04
N SER A 637 13.19 -9.10 -1.17
CA SER A 637 13.26 -9.85 -2.42
C SER A 637 12.00 -10.67 -2.60
N ASP A 638 11.06 -10.22 -3.43
CA ASP A 638 9.99 -11.08 -3.90
C ASP A 638 10.61 -12.24 -4.69
N GLY A 639 10.15 -13.48 -4.40
CA GLY A 639 10.75 -14.80 -4.71
C GLY A 639 11.01 -15.15 -6.19
N GLY A 640 11.64 -14.25 -6.93
CA GLY A 640 12.17 -14.36 -8.28
C GLY A 640 13.44 -13.52 -8.50
N THR A 641 13.66 -12.44 -7.73
CA THR A 641 14.94 -11.72 -7.69
C THR A 641 15.52 -11.81 -6.28
N LYS A 642 16.76 -12.28 -6.12
CA LYS A 642 17.39 -12.47 -4.78
C LYS A 642 17.75 -11.16 -4.07
N ILE A 643 17.48 -9.99 -4.66
CA ILE A 643 18.04 -8.70 -4.26
C ILE A 643 16.91 -7.66 -4.07
N PRO A 644 16.72 -7.09 -2.87
CA PRO A 644 15.80 -5.97 -2.62
C PRO A 644 16.09 -4.76 -3.52
N ARG A 645 15.05 -3.98 -3.89
CA ARG A 645 15.23 -2.83 -4.79
C ARG A 645 16.11 -1.72 -4.21
N LEU A 646 16.16 -1.57 -2.89
CA LEU A 646 17.08 -0.63 -2.22
C LEU A 646 18.55 -1.05 -2.34
N ALA A 647 18.83 -2.35 -2.44
CA ALA A 647 20.20 -2.84 -2.35
C ALA A 647 21.13 -2.28 -3.46
N PRO A 648 20.72 -2.26 -4.76
CA PRO A 648 21.51 -1.60 -5.80
C PRO A 648 21.74 -0.10 -5.60
N TRP A 649 21.01 0.55 -4.68
CA TRP A 649 21.09 2.01 -4.46
C TRP A 649 22.00 2.39 -3.29
N LEU A 650 22.47 1.42 -2.49
CA LEU A 650 23.17 1.66 -1.22
C LEU A 650 24.68 1.35 -1.24
N GLU A 651 25.25 0.92 -2.39
CA GLU A 651 26.58 0.28 -2.60
C GLU A 651 26.56 -1.27 -2.50
N GLU A 652 27.67 -1.90 -2.91
CA GLU A 652 27.93 -3.34 -2.84
C GLU A 652 27.80 -3.89 -1.40
N GLU A 653 27.54 -5.19 -1.29
CA GLU A 653 27.44 -5.87 -0.01
C GLU A 653 28.73 -5.68 0.81
N ARG A 654 28.58 -5.33 2.09
CA ARG A 654 29.70 -5.13 3.02
C ARG A 654 30.08 -6.43 3.69
N LEU A 655 31.35 -6.58 4.00
CA LEU A 655 31.89 -7.75 4.68
C LEU A 655 31.77 -7.62 6.21
N ARG A 656 31.43 -8.73 6.85
CA ARG A 656 31.47 -8.93 8.30
C ARG A 656 32.40 -10.09 8.59
N VAL A 657 33.41 -9.88 9.43
CA VAL A 657 34.36 -10.93 9.81
C VAL A 657 33.65 -11.95 10.70
N ARG A 658 33.74 -13.22 10.32
CA ARG A 658 33.24 -14.37 11.07
C ARG A 658 34.41 -15.10 11.72
N LEU A 659 34.31 -15.32 13.03
CA LEU A 659 35.32 -15.97 13.86
C LEU A 659 34.89 -17.41 14.19
N ARG A 660 35.85 -18.31 14.31
CA ARG A 660 35.61 -19.64 14.87
C ARG A 660 35.17 -19.51 16.34
N PRO A 661 34.22 -20.34 16.80
CA PRO A 661 33.72 -20.24 18.16
C PRO A 661 34.80 -20.53 19.20
N THR A 662 35.29 -19.48 19.87
CA THR A 662 36.05 -19.55 21.13
C THR A 662 35.18 -19.08 22.30
N LEU A 663 35.61 -19.34 23.55
CA LEU A 663 34.90 -18.99 24.79
C LEU A 663 34.86 -17.46 24.99
N VAL A 664 34.07 -16.75 24.17
CA VAL A 664 33.76 -15.33 24.38
C VAL A 664 32.62 -15.23 25.42
N PRO A 665 32.79 -14.50 26.54
CA PRO A 665 31.77 -14.42 27.59
C PRO A 665 30.48 -13.69 27.18
N SER A 666 29.38 -14.43 27.16
CA SER A 666 27.95 -14.01 27.19
C SER A 666 27.36 -13.15 26.06
N GLU A 667 26.03 -13.21 25.96
CA GLU A 667 25.13 -12.69 24.92
C GLU A 667 25.00 -11.15 24.85
N MET A 668 25.92 -10.40 25.46
CA MET A 668 25.94 -8.93 25.43
C MET A 668 27.17 -8.43 24.66
N ALA A 669 26.93 -7.47 23.75
CA ALA A 669 27.98 -6.79 23.00
C ALA A 669 28.94 -6.08 23.98
N ASN A 670 30.10 -6.67 24.16
CA ASN A 670 31.23 -6.07 24.85
C ASN A 670 32.10 -5.34 23.84
N GLU A 671 32.64 -4.18 24.21
CA GLU A 671 33.63 -3.48 23.38
C GLU A 671 35.01 -4.10 23.59
N PHE A 672 35.64 -4.51 22.49
CA PHE A 672 36.99 -5.09 22.49
C PHE A 672 37.96 -4.24 21.69
N GLU A 673 39.22 -4.24 22.11
CA GLU A 673 40.37 -3.96 21.26
C GLU A 673 40.80 -5.27 20.59
N VAL A 674 41.07 -5.22 19.28
CA VAL A 674 41.49 -6.39 18.49
C VAL A 674 42.92 -6.19 18.02
N TRP A 675 43.73 -7.21 18.25
CA TRP A 675 45.17 -7.19 18.01
C TRP A 675 45.57 -8.29 17.04
N GLU A 676 46.48 -7.97 16.13
CA GLU A 676 47.21 -8.91 15.27
C GLU A 676 48.70 -8.80 15.67
N GLY A 677 49.10 -9.58 16.67
CA GLY A 677 50.42 -9.45 17.32
C GLY A 677 50.48 -8.34 18.41
N ASP A 678 51.69 -7.95 18.81
CA ASP A 678 51.93 -7.19 20.06
C ASP A 678 52.28 -5.70 19.91
N SER A 679 52.28 -5.14 18.68
CA SER A 679 52.76 -3.76 18.44
C SER A 679 51.69 -2.69 18.74
N GLU A 680 50.60 -2.69 17.99
CA GLU A 680 49.47 -1.77 18.14
C GLU A 680 48.14 -2.49 17.82
N PRO A 681 47.00 -2.04 18.38
CA PRO A 681 45.72 -2.66 18.11
C PRO A 681 45.32 -2.42 16.65
N LEU A 682 45.02 -3.50 15.93
CA LEU A 682 44.41 -3.45 14.60
C LEU A 682 43.09 -2.65 14.64
N LEU A 683 42.28 -2.91 15.67
CA LEU A 683 41.00 -2.23 15.93
C LEU A 683 40.92 -1.76 17.38
N SER A 684 40.64 -0.47 17.59
CA SER A 684 40.68 0.16 18.90
C SER A 684 39.38 0.07 19.73
N SER A 685 38.26 -0.29 19.11
CA SER A 685 36.97 -0.56 19.77
C SER A 685 36.03 -1.15 18.74
N VAL A 686 35.59 -2.38 18.98
CA VAL A 686 34.58 -3.08 18.18
C VAL A 686 33.65 -3.87 19.09
N GLU A 687 32.39 -3.97 18.68
CA GLU A 687 31.45 -4.89 19.30
C GLU A 687 31.60 -6.28 18.68
N VAL A 688 31.50 -7.31 19.51
CA VAL A 688 31.45 -8.70 19.04
C VAL A 688 30.05 -9.25 19.27
N TYR A 689 29.46 -9.85 18.23
CA TYR A 689 28.13 -10.45 18.28
C TYR A 689 28.19 -11.96 18.11
N ARG A 690 27.53 -12.70 19.01
CA ARG A 690 27.41 -14.15 18.93
C ARG A 690 26.00 -14.55 18.47
N SER A 691 25.92 -15.41 17.46
CA SER A 691 24.68 -16.03 16.98
C SER A 691 24.85 -17.55 16.94
N ASP A 692 24.23 -18.27 17.87
CA ASP A 692 24.27 -19.73 18.03
C ASP A 692 25.72 -20.30 18.11
N ASP A 693 26.29 -20.65 16.95
CA ASP A 693 27.62 -21.22 16.73
C ASP A 693 28.63 -20.25 16.10
N LYS A 694 28.19 -19.07 15.65
CA LYS A 694 29.03 -18.08 14.95
C LYS A 694 29.28 -16.85 15.80
N ILE A 695 30.47 -16.27 15.65
CA ILE A 695 30.86 -15.02 16.29
C ILE A 695 31.28 -14.03 15.20
N TYR A 696 30.83 -12.78 15.31
CA TYR A 696 31.09 -11.75 14.32
C TYR A 696 31.72 -10.51 14.93
N ILE A 697 32.67 -9.90 14.21
CA ILE A 697 33.15 -8.54 14.50
C ILE A 697 32.18 -7.56 13.85
N ILE A 698 31.51 -6.75 14.67
CA ILE A 698 30.61 -5.68 14.24
C ILE A 698 31.39 -4.39 14.16
N GLY A 699 31.34 -3.73 13.00
CA GLY A 699 32.21 -2.60 12.73
C GLY A 699 31.66 -1.62 11.72
N SER A 700 32.03 -0.35 11.92
CA SER A 700 31.80 0.70 10.91
C SER A 700 32.57 0.44 9.63
N ARG A 701 32.29 1.21 8.58
CA ARG A 701 33.02 1.17 7.29
C ARG A 701 34.56 1.12 7.45
N ALA A 702 35.13 1.92 8.35
CA ALA A 702 36.58 1.92 8.62
C ALA A 702 37.11 0.60 9.23
N VAL A 703 36.29 -0.12 10.00
CA VAL A 703 36.64 -1.44 10.53
C VAL A 703 36.67 -2.47 9.41
N GLN A 704 35.72 -2.36 8.48
CA GLN A 704 35.63 -3.26 7.32
C GLN A 704 36.82 -3.08 6.39
N GLU A 705 37.17 -1.83 6.06
CA GLU A 705 38.35 -1.50 5.23
C GLU A 705 39.65 -2.06 5.84
N LYS A 706 39.77 -2.08 7.18
CA LYS A 706 40.93 -2.67 7.88
C LYS A 706 40.92 -4.20 7.98
N THR A 707 39.77 -4.84 7.75
CA THR A 707 39.59 -6.29 8.00
C THR A 707 39.26 -7.09 6.74
N GLN A 708 39.03 -6.41 5.61
CA GLN A 708 38.69 -7.03 4.33
C GLN A 708 39.78 -7.98 3.80
N ASP A 709 41.05 -7.67 4.08
CA ASP A 709 42.21 -8.42 3.57
C ASP A 709 42.64 -9.57 4.49
N LEU A 710 41.98 -9.70 5.66
CA LEU A 710 42.30 -10.80 6.58
C LEU A 710 41.83 -12.13 5.97
N THR A 711 42.57 -13.22 6.20
CA THR A 711 42.24 -14.53 5.62
C THR A 711 41.78 -15.53 6.67
N SER A 712 41.07 -16.58 6.24
CA SER A 712 40.76 -17.71 7.12
C SER A 712 42.07 -18.26 7.71
N GLY A 713 42.12 -18.45 9.03
CA GLY A 713 43.34 -18.84 9.73
C GLY A 713 44.07 -17.73 10.48
N THR A 714 43.80 -16.46 10.19
CA THR A 714 44.43 -15.35 10.92
C THR A 714 44.00 -15.36 12.39
N LYS A 715 44.98 -15.29 13.29
CA LYS A 715 44.76 -15.24 14.74
C LYS A 715 44.65 -13.81 15.22
N LEU A 716 43.62 -13.54 16.03
CA LEU A 716 43.34 -12.24 16.60
C LEU A 716 43.19 -12.37 18.12
N THR A 717 43.76 -11.43 18.87
CA THR A 717 43.61 -11.35 20.32
C THR A 717 42.64 -10.22 20.67
N PHE A 718 41.58 -10.55 21.41
CA PHE A 718 40.54 -9.62 21.84
C PHE A 718 40.76 -9.23 23.29
N ARG A 719 40.97 -7.93 23.55
CA ARG A 719 41.15 -7.36 24.90
C ARG A 719 39.93 -6.54 25.28
N LEU A 720 39.24 -6.90 26.36
CA LEU A 720 38.03 -6.19 26.80
C LEU A 720 38.32 -4.75 27.24
N LYS A 721 37.56 -3.76 26.73
CA LYS A 721 37.72 -2.35 27.13
C LYS A 721 37.20 -2.08 28.54
N LYS A 722 38.01 -1.35 29.31
CA LYS A 722 38.02 -1.11 30.78
C LYS A 722 36.72 -0.83 31.58
N ARG A 723 35.50 -0.79 31.01
CA ARG A 723 34.32 -0.24 31.71
C ARG A 723 33.63 -1.12 32.76
N GLU A 724 34.01 -2.38 32.95
CA GLU A 724 33.37 -3.28 33.94
C GLU A 724 34.32 -3.79 35.05
N TRP A 725 35.56 -3.29 35.11
CA TRP A 725 36.53 -3.66 36.15
C TRP A 725 36.38 -2.78 37.39
N GLU A 726 35.22 -2.74 38.03
CA GLU A 726 35.15 -2.04 39.32
C GLU A 726 35.80 -2.85 40.46
N HIS A 727 36.16 -4.13 40.27
CA HIS A 727 36.74 -4.98 41.34
C HIS A 727 38.03 -5.73 40.93
N GLY A 728 39.03 -5.03 40.39
CA GLY A 728 40.45 -5.43 40.53
C GLY A 728 40.96 -6.73 39.87
N GLY A 729 40.24 -7.33 38.91
CA GLY A 729 40.75 -8.50 38.19
C GLY A 729 41.63 -8.15 36.96
N ALA A 730 42.29 -9.17 36.40
CA ALA A 730 43.18 -9.06 35.23
C ALA A 730 42.40 -9.01 33.91
N PRO A 731 42.79 -8.17 32.92
CA PRO A 731 42.07 -8.02 31.65
C PRO A 731 41.70 -9.36 31.01
N ILE A 732 40.45 -9.50 30.59
CA ILE A 732 39.98 -10.69 29.87
C ILE A 732 40.55 -10.57 28.46
N GLU A 733 41.49 -11.46 28.15
CA GLU A 733 42.04 -11.68 26.81
C GLU A 733 41.45 -12.97 26.25
N VAL A 734 40.93 -12.91 25.03
CA VAL A 734 40.39 -14.07 24.32
C VAL A 734 41.01 -14.12 22.94
N ASP A 735 41.66 -15.24 22.62
CA ASP A 735 42.13 -15.49 21.26
C ASP A 735 40.99 -16.06 20.41
N ALA A 736 40.91 -15.62 19.16
CA ALA A 736 40.01 -16.19 18.16
C ALA A 736 40.69 -16.26 16.80
N GLU A 737 40.22 -17.18 15.96
CA GLU A 737 40.70 -17.36 14.60
C GLU A 737 39.61 -16.96 13.61
N ILE A 738 39.98 -16.28 12.54
CA ILE A 738 39.04 -15.96 11.47
C ILE A 738 38.62 -17.24 10.75
N GLU A 739 37.31 -17.45 10.67
CA GLU A 739 36.71 -18.52 9.88
C GLU A 739 36.52 -18.08 8.42
N GLY A 740 36.06 -16.84 8.21
CA GLY A 740 35.84 -16.22 6.90
C GLY A 740 35.07 -14.91 7.01
N HIS A 741 34.40 -14.51 5.93
CA HIS A 741 33.56 -13.31 5.89
C HIS A 741 32.16 -13.63 5.40
N ASP A 742 31.19 -12.94 5.99
CA ASP A 742 29.80 -12.96 5.57
C ASP A 742 29.42 -11.60 4.99
N TYR A 743 28.49 -11.57 4.04
CA TYR A 743 28.04 -10.35 3.36
C TYR A 743 26.75 -9.82 4.00
N PHE A 744 26.64 -8.50 4.11
CA PHE A 744 25.42 -7.84 4.56
C PHE A 744 25.20 -6.50 3.85
N ARG A 745 23.97 -5.97 3.91
CA ARG A 745 23.63 -4.68 3.33
C ARG A 745 23.46 -3.62 4.43
N PRO A 746 23.99 -2.39 4.25
CA PRO A 746 24.02 -1.37 5.31
C PRO A 746 22.68 -0.64 5.46
N PHE A 747 21.57 -1.38 5.59
CA PHE A 747 20.26 -0.80 5.87
C PHE A 747 19.46 -1.65 6.85
N ARG A 748 18.43 -1.03 7.43
CA ARG A 748 17.45 -1.73 8.27
C ARG A 748 16.04 -1.20 8.08
N GLU A 749 15.12 -2.07 7.67
CA GLU A 749 13.69 -1.77 7.70
C GLU A 749 13.22 -1.64 9.15
N ILE A 750 12.52 -0.54 9.46
CA ILE A 750 11.85 -0.31 10.74
C ILE A 750 10.35 -0.58 10.60
N THR A 751 9.74 -0.06 9.53
CA THR A 751 8.36 -0.38 9.19
C THR A 751 8.13 -0.35 7.68
N SER A 752 7.29 -1.28 7.22
CA SER A 752 6.71 -1.29 5.88
C SER A 752 5.23 -1.69 6.01
N THR A 753 4.41 -0.69 6.25
CA THR A 753 2.94 -0.79 6.19
C THR A 753 2.46 -0.14 4.90
N PRO A 754 1.20 -0.31 4.50
CA PRO A 754 0.75 0.19 3.20
C PRO A 754 0.56 1.69 3.15
N ASP A 755 0.52 2.32 4.31
CA ASP A 755 0.40 3.77 4.44
C ASP A 755 1.73 4.41 4.83
N ALA A 756 2.62 3.71 5.57
CA ALA A 756 3.86 4.27 6.08
C ALA A 756 5.08 3.35 5.93
N PHE A 757 6.23 3.98 5.71
CA PHE A 757 7.52 3.34 5.48
C PHE A 757 8.61 4.02 6.30
N MET A 758 9.48 3.23 6.94
CA MET A 758 10.68 3.74 7.63
C MET A 758 11.86 2.80 7.42
N VAL A 759 12.98 3.32 6.94
CA VAL A 759 14.22 2.55 6.72
C VAL A 759 15.45 3.36 7.13
N LEU A 760 16.36 2.71 7.86
CA LEU A 760 17.67 3.25 8.20
C LEU A 760 18.65 2.99 7.07
N VAL A 761 19.39 4.02 6.65
CA VAL A 761 20.39 3.97 5.59
C VAL A 761 21.61 4.83 5.95
N PRO A 762 22.76 4.66 5.28
CA PRO A 762 23.89 5.57 5.43
C PRO A 762 23.49 7.00 5.05
N ALA A 763 23.92 8.00 5.83
CA ALA A 763 23.53 9.39 5.62
C ALA A 763 23.95 9.93 4.23
N ASP A 764 25.13 9.54 3.76
CA ASP A 764 25.68 9.90 2.45
C ASP A 764 24.91 9.29 1.26
N LYS A 765 24.02 8.32 1.49
CA LYS A 765 23.14 7.71 0.46
C LYS A 765 21.68 8.13 0.56
N ALA A 766 21.28 8.77 1.65
CA ALA A 766 19.88 9.03 1.96
C ALA A 766 19.12 9.76 0.85
N ILE A 767 19.75 10.75 0.23
CA ILE A 767 19.13 11.60 -0.79
C ILE A 767 19.00 10.89 -2.12
N GLU A 768 20.05 10.19 -2.54
CA GLU A 768 20.02 9.36 -3.74
C GLU A 768 18.91 8.30 -3.63
N VAL A 769 18.85 7.61 -2.50
CA VAL A 769 17.80 6.60 -2.23
C VAL A 769 16.42 7.24 -2.23
N THR A 770 16.23 8.39 -1.58
CA THR A 770 14.94 9.09 -1.53
C THR A 770 14.49 9.54 -2.93
N GLN A 771 15.41 10.05 -3.75
CA GLN A 771 15.15 10.41 -5.14
C GLN A 771 14.70 9.20 -5.97
N LYS A 772 15.36 8.04 -5.80
CA LYS A 772 14.98 6.80 -6.50
C LYS A 772 13.64 6.24 -6.03
N ILE A 773 13.35 6.29 -4.73
CA ILE A 773 12.02 5.95 -4.19
C ILE A 773 10.95 6.85 -4.82
N TYR A 774 11.17 8.17 -4.86
CA TYR A 774 10.22 9.11 -5.45
C TYR A 774 10.04 8.88 -6.97
N ALA A 775 11.13 8.65 -7.71
CA ALA A 775 11.05 8.33 -9.13
C ALA A 775 10.22 7.06 -9.40
N ARG A 776 10.42 6.01 -8.59
CA ARG A 776 9.63 4.77 -8.68
C ARG A 776 8.17 4.98 -8.28
N HIS A 777 7.89 5.87 -7.31
CA HIS A 777 6.53 6.29 -7.00
C HIS A 777 5.87 6.95 -8.22
N VAL A 778 6.53 7.91 -8.87
CA VAL A 778 6.02 8.57 -10.08
C VAL A 778 5.79 7.56 -11.22
N GLU A 779 6.67 6.57 -11.38
CA GLU A 779 6.50 5.52 -12.38
C GLU A 779 5.26 4.65 -12.11
N ARG A 780 5.02 4.27 -10.85
CA ARG A 780 3.92 3.35 -10.47
C ARG A 780 2.57 4.04 -10.28
N PHE A 781 2.56 5.29 -9.83
CA PHE A 781 1.36 6.00 -9.40
C PHE A 781 1.17 7.36 -10.09
N GLY A 782 2.07 7.73 -11.02
CA GLY A 782 2.08 9.05 -11.66
C GLY A 782 0.80 9.42 -12.40
N LYS A 783 0.03 8.44 -12.90
CA LYS A 783 -1.30 8.69 -13.51
C LYS A 783 -2.30 9.30 -12.53
N CYS A 784 -2.06 9.17 -11.23
CA CYS A 784 -2.88 9.73 -10.17
C CYS A 784 -2.16 10.87 -9.42
N ILE A 785 -1.05 11.40 -9.97
CA ILE A 785 -0.33 12.53 -9.38
C ILE A 785 -1.27 13.72 -9.17
N GLY A 786 -1.12 14.42 -8.04
CA GLY A 786 -2.04 15.48 -7.62
C GLY A 786 -3.31 15.00 -6.93
N ARG A 787 -3.67 13.71 -6.98
CA ARG A 787 -4.78 13.10 -6.21
C ARG A 787 -4.33 12.03 -5.22
N PHE A 788 -3.13 11.49 -5.40
CA PHE A 788 -2.54 10.44 -4.57
C PHE A 788 -1.17 10.90 -4.05
N PRO A 789 -1.13 11.53 -2.85
CA PRO A 789 0.11 12.07 -2.31
C PRO A 789 0.98 10.96 -1.69
N PHE A 790 2.29 11.06 -1.94
CA PHE A 790 3.32 10.30 -1.24
C PHE A 790 4.43 11.23 -0.79
N SER A 791 4.44 11.50 0.51
CA SER A 791 5.43 12.39 1.12
C SER A 791 6.61 11.60 1.68
N LEU A 792 7.81 12.14 1.50
CA LEU A 792 9.07 11.53 1.89
C LEU A 792 9.87 12.47 2.78
N GLY A 793 10.68 11.93 3.67
CA GLY A 793 11.64 12.76 4.40
C GLY A 793 12.82 12.02 4.98
N ASN A 794 13.84 12.78 5.35
CA ASN A 794 15.08 12.27 5.90
C ASN A 794 15.37 12.85 7.29
N ILE A 795 15.51 11.98 8.28
CA ILE A 795 15.96 12.36 9.62
C ILE A 795 17.40 11.90 9.76
N PHE A 796 18.32 12.85 9.69
CA PHE A 796 19.75 12.61 9.83
C PHE A 796 20.16 12.67 11.29
N PHE A 797 21.14 11.85 11.70
CA PHE A 797 21.65 11.87 13.06
C PHE A 797 23.03 11.20 13.17
N PRO A 798 23.87 11.62 14.13
CA PRO A 798 25.06 10.85 14.52
C PRO A 798 24.66 9.47 15.07
N LYS A 799 25.41 8.40 14.76
CA LYS A 799 25.09 7.04 15.21
C LYS A 799 24.94 6.84 16.73
N LYS A 800 25.50 7.76 17.53
CA LYS A 800 25.41 7.76 19.00
C LYS A 800 24.09 8.37 19.53
N THR A 801 23.27 8.95 18.66
CA THR A 801 21.98 9.53 19.07
C THR A 801 21.02 8.42 19.48
N PRO A 802 20.35 8.51 20.65
CA PRO A 802 19.43 7.48 21.10
C PRO A 802 18.26 7.28 20.12
N MET A 803 17.95 6.03 19.78
CA MET A 803 16.93 5.72 18.77
C MET A 803 15.53 6.24 19.11
N PHE A 804 15.15 6.27 20.39
CA PHE A 804 13.84 6.79 20.78
C PHE A 804 13.64 8.28 20.42
N VAL A 805 14.72 9.06 20.38
CA VAL A 805 14.68 10.47 19.93
C VAL A 805 14.41 10.54 18.44
N ILE A 806 15.06 9.67 17.67
CA ILE A 806 14.92 9.59 16.20
C ILE A 806 13.52 9.12 15.82
N LEU A 807 12.98 8.13 16.52
CA LEU A 807 11.63 7.61 16.26
C LEU A 807 10.53 8.58 16.71
N ASP A 808 10.74 9.37 17.76
CA ASP A 808 9.83 10.46 18.10
C ASP A 808 9.81 11.54 17.01
N ALA A 809 10.98 11.88 16.45
CA ALA A 809 11.07 12.77 15.30
C ALA A 809 10.34 12.18 14.07
N ALA A 810 10.54 10.89 13.78
CA ALA A 810 9.86 10.18 12.68
C ALA A 810 8.34 10.20 12.84
N ARG A 811 7.85 9.91 14.05
CA ARG A 811 6.42 9.96 14.37
C ARG A 811 5.82 11.36 14.13
N ARG A 812 6.55 12.43 14.49
CA ARG A 812 6.13 13.81 14.22
C ARG A 812 6.08 14.10 12.72
N MET A 813 7.10 13.68 11.99
CA MET A 813 7.14 13.84 10.53
C MET A 813 6.00 13.08 9.84
N ILE A 814 5.70 11.84 10.25
CA ILE A 814 4.54 11.07 9.77
C ILE A 814 3.23 11.80 10.07
N SER A 815 3.09 12.37 11.27
CA SER A 815 1.90 13.15 11.63
C SER A 815 1.74 14.38 10.75
N ASN A 816 2.83 15.09 10.47
CA ASN A 816 2.83 16.24 9.57
C ASN A 816 2.44 15.84 8.14
N PHE A 817 2.98 14.73 7.63
CA PHE A 817 2.61 14.22 6.30
C PHE A 817 1.15 13.77 6.22
N GLN A 818 0.59 13.20 7.30
CA GLN A 818 -0.84 12.91 7.36
C GLN A 818 -1.66 14.20 7.26
N GLU A 819 -1.34 15.22 8.06
CA GLU A 819 -2.02 16.51 8.03
C GLU A 819 -1.96 17.13 6.64
N LEU A 820 -0.76 17.19 6.04
CA LEU A 820 -0.55 17.69 4.68
C LEU A 820 -1.36 16.93 3.61
N SER A 821 -1.54 15.61 3.76
CA SER A 821 -2.34 14.81 2.83
C SER A 821 -3.85 15.08 2.91
N ASP A 822 -4.30 15.67 4.02
CA ASP A 822 -5.69 16.09 4.20
C ASP A 822 -5.94 17.52 3.64
N HIS A 823 -4.87 18.28 3.36
CA HIS A 823 -4.93 19.62 2.79
C HIS A 823 -4.84 19.62 1.25
N GLU A 824 -5.72 20.40 0.62
CA GLU A 824 -5.74 20.61 -0.82
C GLU A 824 -5.20 22.00 -1.15
N GLU A 825 -4.46 22.11 -2.26
CA GLU A 825 -3.93 23.36 -2.78
C GLU A 825 -4.46 23.64 -4.18
N THR A 826 -4.52 24.92 -4.55
CA THR A 826 -4.85 25.34 -5.92
C THR A 826 -3.58 25.82 -6.63
N TRP A 827 -3.28 25.21 -7.79
CA TRP A 827 -2.12 25.54 -8.62
C TRP A 827 -2.55 26.00 -10.01
N GLU A 828 -1.85 26.98 -10.56
CA GLU A 828 -2.05 27.48 -11.93
C GLU A 828 -1.14 26.72 -12.90
N ILE A 829 -1.68 26.27 -14.04
CA ILE A 829 -0.88 25.66 -15.11
C ILE A 829 -0.15 26.76 -15.90
N VAL A 830 1.18 26.80 -15.80
CA VAL A 830 2.00 27.84 -16.46
C VAL A 830 2.45 27.40 -17.85
N THR A 831 2.85 26.15 -17.99
CA THR A 831 3.34 25.61 -19.27
C THR A 831 2.95 24.15 -19.47
N ARG A 832 2.73 23.80 -20.74
CA ARG A 832 2.53 22.42 -21.20
C ARG A 832 3.76 21.96 -21.99
N ALA A 833 4.17 20.70 -21.81
CA ALA A 833 5.19 20.04 -22.63
C ALA A 833 4.61 18.75 -23.19
N ASP A 834 4.88 18.47 -24.47
CA ASP A 834 4.33 17.31 -25.20
C ASP A 834 2.80 17.16 -25.07
N GLY A 835 2.09 18.30 -24.98
CA GLY A 835 0.64 18.32 -24.81
C GLY A 835 0.15 18.00 -23.39
N LEU A 836 1.03 17.88 -22.38
CA LEU A 836 0.66 17.59 -20.99
C LEU A 836 1.04 18.75 -20.04
N PRO A 837 0.26 18.98 -18.96
CA PRO A 837 0.65 19.86 -17.88
C PRO A 837 2.02 19.47 -17.32
N ASN A 838 2.97 20.39 -17.36
CA ASN A 838 4.36 20.11 -17.02
C ASN A 838 4.86 21.05 -15.92
N SER A 839 4.52 22.35 -15.98
CA SER A 839 4.96 23.30 -14.96
C SER A 839 3.80 24.13 -14.44
N PHE A 840 3.86 24.36 -13.13
CA PHE A 840 2.80 24.92 -12.31
C PHE A 840 3.33 26.06 -11.47
N MET A 841 2.43 26.98 -11.11
CA MET A 841 2.66 28.02 -10.12
C MET A 841 1.72 27.78 -8.95
N THR A 842 2.25 27.66 -7.74
CA THR A 842 1.41 27.51 -6.56
C THR A 842 0.82 28.86 -6.12
N ALA A 843 -0.18 28.83 -5.24
CA ALA A 843 -0.71 30.04 -4.60
C ALA A 843 0.38 30.83 -3.85
N ALA A 844 1.40 30.14 -3.32
CA ALA A 844 2.56 30.74 -2.67
C ALA A 844 3.62 31.26 -3.66
N ARG A 845 3.33 31.26 -4.97
CA ARG A 845 4.26 31.64 -6.05
C ARG A 845 5.52 30.78 -6.12
N GLU A 846 5.42 29.53 -5.67
CA GLU A 846 6.49 28.55 -5.85
C GLU A 846 6.34 27.84 -7.22
N PRO A 847 7.42 27.71 -8.01
CA PRO A 847 7.39 26.90 -9.22
C PRO A 847 7.37 25.42 -8.87
N VAL A 848 6.56 24.63 -9.57
CA VAL A 848 6.61 23.16 -9.50
C VAL A 848 6.67 22.61 -10.90
N LYS A 849 7.47 21.56 -11.10
CA LYS A 849 7.55 20.85 -12.38
C LYS A 849 7.29 19.37 -12.17
N TRP A 850 6.30 18.83 -12.86
CA TRP A 850 6.12 17.38 -12.95
C TRP A 850 7.07 16.81 -13.98
N GLY A 851 7.66 15.66 -13.68
CA GLY A 851 8.50 14.93 -14.63
C GLY A 851 7.68 14.30 -15.76
N ASN A 852 8.28 13.37 -16.50
CA ASN A 852 7.57 12.60 -17.52
C ASN A 852 6.59 11.62 -16.86
N VAL A 853 5.37 12.09 -16.62
CA VAL A 853 4.26 11.26 -16.16
C VAL A 853 3.75 10.42 -17.33
N ASN A 854 3.78 9.10 -17.19
CA ASN A 854 3.26 8.20 -18.20
C ASN A 854 1.72 8.17 -18.16
N VAL A 855 1.07 8.81 -19.14
CA VAL A 855 -0.40 8.85 -19.31
C VAL A 855 -0.91 7.91 -20.41
N SER A 856 -0.19 6.81 -20.68
CA SER A 856 -0.52 5.87 -21.75
C SER A 856 -0.88 4.47 -21.24
N LEU A 857 -1.59 3.70 -22.06
CA LEU A 857 -1.89 2.27 -21.87
C LEU A 857 -0.98 1.39 -22.74
N GLY A 858 -0.85 0.13 -22.36
CA GLY A 858 -0.15 -0.90 -23.13
C GLY A 858 1.33 -0.60 -23.38
N ALA A 859 2.02 -0.04 -22.38
CA ALA A 859 3.40 0.42 -22.48
C ALA A 859 3.64 1.46 -23.61
N GLY A 860 2.83 2.53 -23.68
CA GLY A 860 3.04 3.63 -24.62
C GLY A 860 2.19 3.61 -25.89
N LYS A 861 1.22 2.69 -26.02
CA LYS A 861 0.54 2.42 -27.29
C LYS A 861 -0.67 3.31 -27.55
N SER A 862 -1.45 3.61 -26.52
CA SER A 862 -2.64 4.46 -26.62
C SER A 862 -2.73 5.39 -25.43
N VAL A 863 -3.49 6.46 -25.55
CA VAL A 863 -3.76 7.35 -24.42
C VAL A 863 -4.60 6.62 -23.38
N ASP A 864 -4.31 6.83 -22.10
CA ASP A 864 -5.12 6.35 -20.99
C ASP A 864 -6.20 7.36 -20.64
N TYR A 865 -7.47 7.07 -20.95
CA TYR A 865 -8.60 7.93 -20.60
C TYR A 865 -9.35 7.48 -19.34
N HIS A 866 -8.74 6.61 -18.53
CA HIS A 866 -9.34 6.07 -17.31
C HIS A 866 -8.76 6.71 -16.04
N HIS A 867 -7.46 6.98 -15.99
CA HIS A 867 -6.76 7.36 -14.75
C HIS A 867 -6.30 8.84 -14.66
N PRO A 868 -5.68 9.45 -15.70
CA PRO A 868 -5.00 10.73 -15.58
C PRO A 868 -5.94 11.93 -15.72
N TYR A 869 -6.77 12.12 -14.69
CA TYR A 869 -7.63 13.27 -14.48
C TYR A 869 -7.18 14.07 -13.26
N LEU A 870 -7.31 15.39 -13.32
CA LEU A 870 -7.16 16.30 -12.19
C LEU A 870 -8.46 16.99 -11.88
N ARG A 871 -8.62 17.37 -10.62
CA ARG A 871 -9.68 18.28 -10.22
C ARG A 871 -9.31 19.70 -10.63
N VAL A 872 -10.32 20.45 -11.06
CA VAL A 872 -10.19 21.85 -11.45
C VAL A 872 -10.94 22.73 -10.47
N ALA A 873 -10.41 23.93 -10.21
CA ALA A 873 -11.05 24.90 -9.33
C ALA A 873 -12.39 25.35 -9.93
N SER A 874 -13.41 25.52 -9.09
CA SER A 874 -14.76 25.87 -9.53
C SER A 874 -14.83 27.22 -10.24
N GLY A 875 -15.79 27.35 -11.16
CA GLY A 875 -16.08 28.61 -11.86
C GLY A 875 -15.24 28.86 -13.12
N GLN A 876 -14.45 27.87 -13.54
CA GLN A 876 -13.76 27.89 -14.84
C GLN A 876 -14.72 27.50 -15.97
N ASN A 877 -14.53 28.07 -17.17
CA ASN A 877 -15.32 27.69 -18.33
C ASN A 877 -14.75 26.40 -18.94
N LEU A 878 -15.37 25.27 -18.60
CA LEU A 878 -14.91 23.92 -18.96
C LEU A 878 -15.81 23.21 -19.97
N SER A 879 -16.95 23.82 -20.35
CA SER A 879 -17.98 23.16 -21.16
C SER A 879 -17.48 22.67 -22.52
N ASP A 880 -16.45 23.32 -23.05
CA ASP A 880 -15.89 23.01 -24.36
C ASP A 880 -14.81 21.90 -24.28
N ARG A 881 -14.49 21.41 -23.08
CA ARG A 881 -13.52 20.33 -22.87
C ARG A 881 -14.19 18.98 -23.02
N LYS A 882 -13.70 18.18 -23.96
CA LYS A 882 -14.25 16.84 -24.23
C LYS A 882 -14.20 15.90 -23.02
N SER A 883 -13.14 15.97 -22.22
CA SER A 883 -12.97 15.14 -21.02
C SER A 883 -13.54 15.72 -19.73
N TYR A 884 -14.21 16.88 -19.79
CA TYR A 884 -14.82 17.44 -18.60
C TYR A 884 -15.88 16.49 -18.02
N PHE A 885 -15.87 16.34 -16.70
CA PHE A 885 -16.84 15.51 -16.00
C PHE A 885 -17.02 15.98 -14.55
N LYS A 886 -18.24 15.87 -13.99
CA LYS A 886 -18.47 16.10 -12.55
C LYS A 886 -18.49 14.80 -11.75
N THR A 887 -17.85 14.83 -10.59
CA THR A 887 -17.73 13.68 -9.69
C THR A 887 -18.13 14.04 -8.27
N VAL A 888 -18.20 13.04 -7.38
CA VAL A 888 -18.36 13.26 -5.92
C VAL A 888 -17.24 14.09 -5.28
N CYS A 889 -16.12 14.31 -6.01
CA CYS A 889 -15.02 15.16 -5.57
C CYS A 889 -15.03 16.56 -6.23
N GLY A 890 -15.98 16.84 -7.13
CA GLY A 890 -16.02 18.06 -7.94
C GLY A 890 -15.68 17.83 -9.41
N GLU A 891 -15.37 18.91 -10.11
CA GLU A 891 -15.11 18.96 -11.54
C GLU A 891 -13.72 18.38 -11.86
N ILE A 892 -13.65 17.50 -12.86
CA ILE A 892 -12.41 16.88 -13.32
C ILE A 892 -12.20 17.08 -14.83
N VAL A 893 -10.94 17.13 -15.24
CA VAL A 893 -10.51 17.20 -16.64
C VAL A 893 -9.28 16.31 -16.84
N HIS A 894 -9.20 15.64 -17.98
CA HIS A 894 -8.08 14.79 -18.35
C HIS A 894 -6.82 15.61 -18.65
N PHE A 895 -5.63 15.07 -18.40
CA PHE A 895 -4.36 15.79 -18.57
C PHE A 895 -4.21 16.43 -19.97
N GLN A 896 -4.66 15.75 -21.03
CA GLN A 896 -4.55 16.26 -22.40
C GLN A 896 -5.47 17.46 -22.73
N ASP A 897 -6.55 17.65 -21.98
CA ASP A 897 -7.53 18.71 -22.26
C ASP A 897 -7.36 19.91 -21.32
N LEU A 898 -6.47 19.82 -20.32
CA LEU A 898 -6.08 20.94 -19.47
C LEU A 898 -5.26 21.96 -20.25
N GLU A 899 -5.54 23.24 -20.04
CA GLU A 899 -4.89 24.35 -20.71
C GLU A 899 -4.03 25.21 -19.79
N LYS A 900 -3.18 26.03 -20.41
CA LYS A 900 -2.41 27.05 -19.69
C LYS A 900 -3.37 28.08 -19.12
N GLY A 901 -3.17 28.43 -17.85
CA GLY A 901 -4.03 29.35 -17.10
C GLY A 901 -5.15 28.65 -16.33
N ASP A 902 -5.35 27.35 -16.55
CA ASP A 902 -6.29 26.57 -15.74
C ASP A 902 -5.77 26.47 -14.30
N PHE A 903 -6.70 26.55 -13.35
CA PHE A 903 -6.44 26.33 -11.92
C PHE A 903 -6.86 24.91 -11.54
N ILE A 904 -5.91 24.10 -11.08
CA ILE A 904 -6.14 22.72 -10.64
C ILE A 904 -6.13 22.63 -9.13
N VAL A 905 -6.91 21.70 -8.58
CA VAL A 905 -6.92 21.37 -7.14
C VAL A 905 -6.12 20.09 -6.94
N VAL A 906 -5.06 20.17 -6.14
CA VAL A 906 -4.13 19.06 -5.91
C VAL A 906 -3.95 18.77 -4.43
N THR A 907 -3.60 17.52 -4.12
CA THR A 907 -3.00 17.11 -2.86
C THR A 907 -1.52 16.84 -3.13
N PRO A 908 -0.60 17.76 -2.75
CA PRO A 908 0.80 17.69 -3.17
C PRO A 908 1.61 16.56 -2.54
N ASN A 909 2.72 16.22 -3.20
CA ASN A 909 3.79 15.41 -2.61
C ASN A 909 4.76 16.32 -1.88
N TYR A 910 5.20 15.95 -0.68
CA TYR A 910 6.15 16.75 0.10
C TYR A 910 7.46 16.02 0.35
N TYR A 911 8.54 16.80 0.39
CA TYR A 911 9.85 16.38 0.88
C TYR A 911 10.24 17.22 2.11
N ASP A 912 10.67 16.55 3.18
CA ASP A 912 11.17 17.21 4.39
C ASP A 912 12.47 16.58 4.91
N PHE A 913 13.29 17.34 5.62
CA PHE A 913 14.44 16.78 6.32
C PHE A 913 14.82 17.53 7.60
N GLU A 914 15.42 16.82 8.55
CA GLU A 914 15.88 17.39 9.81
C GLU A 914 17.15 16.69 10.30
N PHE A 915 18.06 17.44 10.93
CA PHE A 915 19.28 16.89 11.52
C PHE A 915 19.20 16.92 13.05
N ILE A 916 19.16 15.74 13.66
CA ILE A 916 19.06 15.57 15.11
C ILE A 916 20.48 15.49 15.72
N ASP A 917 21.15 16.64 15.74
CA ASP A 917 22.41 16.87 16.48
C ASP A 917 22.18 17.11 17.98
N ALA A 918 20.98 17.54 18.34
CA ALA A 918 20.52 17.74 19.71
C ALA A 918 19.09 17.24 19.88
N THR A 919 18.76 16.73 21.07
CA THR A 919 17.44 16.16 21.38
C THR A 919 16.32 17.17 21.13
N SER A 920 16.52 18.46 21.37
CA SER A 920 15.52 19.51 21.16
C SER A 920 15.11 19.71 19.69
N ARG A 921 15.94 19.30 18.72
CA ARG A 921 15.68 19.48 17.27
C ARG A 921 14.35 18.88 16.81
N ARG A 922 13.97 17.73 17.38
CA ARG A 922 12.73 17.03 17.01
C ARG A 922 11.46 17.87 17.21
N PHE A 923 11.50 18.87 18.09
CA PHE A 923 10.37 19.78 18.32
C PHE A 923 10.24 20.87 17.23
N GLY A 924 11.25 21.01 16.35
CA GLY A 924 11.19 21.86 15.17
C GLY A 924 10.33 21.30 14.03
N LEU A 925 9.94 20.01 14.11
CA LEU A 925 9.02 19.34 13.18
C LEU A 925 7.56 19.73 13.48
N HIS A 926 7.26 21.01 13.48
CA HIS A 926 5.93 21.54 13.75
C HIS A 926 5.47 22.44 12.59
N LEU A 927 4.38 22.04 11.94
CA LEU A 927 3.75 22.81 10.88
C LEU A 927 3.00 24.04 11.43
N GLN A 928 2.94 25.08 10.61
CA GLN A 928 2.27 26.34 10.84
C GLN A 928 1.52 26.74 9.55
N PRO A 929 0.30 27.30 9.64
CA PRO A 929 -0.42 27.78 8.47
C PRO A 929 0.27 28.98 7.79
N VAL A 930 0.38 28.94 6.46
CA VAL A 930 0.87 30.04 5.61
C VAL A 930 -0.02 30.16 4.38
N GLY A 931 -0.90 31.16 4.39
CA GLY A 931 -1.93 31.29 3.35
C GLY A 931 -2.79 30.02 3.29
N CYS A 932 -2.76 29.34 2.13
CA CYS A 932 -3.47 28.07 1.90
C CYS A 932 -2.59 26.83 2.09
N THR A 933 -1.36 26.96 2.59
CA THR A 933 -0.38 25.88 2.73
C THR A 933 0.01 25.67 4.20
N LEU A 934 0.63 24.53 4.52
CA LEU A 934 1.24 24.28 5.82
C LEU A 934 2.75 24.19 5.67
N LYS A 935 3.48 25.00 6.44
CA LYS A 935 4.95 25.09 6.40
C LYS A 935 5.52 25.20 7.81
N ARG A 936 6.81 24.94 7.98
CA ARG A 936 7.60 25.06 9.20
C ARG A 936 8.84 25.90 8.94
N LYS A 937 9.42 26.39 10.02
CA LYS A 937 10.51 27.36 9.99
C LYS A 937 11.77 26.78 9.35
N HIS A 938 12.42 27.58 8.52
CA HIS A 938 13.78 27.31 8.07
C HIS A 938 14.74 27.41 9.27
N LEU A 939 15.73 26.52 9.32
CA LEU A 939 16.76 26.52 10.36
C LEU A 939 17.50 27.87 10.53
N SER A 940 18.05 28.41 9.43
CA SER A 940 18.84 29.65 9.42
C SER A 940 17.99 30.93 9.27
N PHE A 941 16.78 30.82 8.72
CA PHE A 941 15.87 31.94 8.48
C PHE A 941 14.57 31.72 9.26
N LYS A 942 14.60 31.94 10.59
CA LYS A 942 13.49 31.59 11.49
C LYS A 942 12.18 32.32 11.21
N ASP A 943 12.23 33.44 10.49
CA ASP A 943 11.07 34.22 10.05
C ASP A 943 10.54 33.74 8.69
N SER A 944 11.24 32.80 8.04
CA SER A 944 10.88 32.19 6.76
C SER A 944 10.33 30.77 6.96
N LEU A 945 9.22 30.48 6.28
CA LEU A 945 8.53 29.19 6.35
C LEU A 945 8.72 28.46 5.01
N THR A 946 9.75 27.61 4.92
CA THR A 946 10.22 27.01 3.64
C THR A 946 10.11 25.49 3.58
N ARG A 947 10.00 24.81 4.73
CA ARG A 947 9.84 23.36 4.81
C ARG A 947 8.40 23.00 5.14
N PRO A 948 7.88 21.82 4.80
CA PRO A 948 8.43 20.95 3.77
C PRO A 948 8.36 21.62 2.39
N MET A 949 9.24 21.19 1.50
CA MET A 949 9.22 21.55 0.08
C MET A 949 8.40 20.54 -0.71
N TYR A 950 7.99 20.88 -1.92
CA TYR A 950 7.34 19.90 -2.81
C TYR A 950 8.35 18.83 -3.24
N ALA A 951 7.93 17.56 -3.26
CA ALA A 951 8.83 16.43 -3.54
C ALA A 951 9.42 16.48 -4.97
N GLU A 952 8.69 17.09 -5.90
CA GLU A 952 9.14 17.40 -7.26
C GLU A 952 10.43 18.23 -7.29
N ARG A 953 10.65 19.08 -6.27
CA ARG A 953 11.83 19.94 -6.15
C ARG A 953 13.02 19.24 -5.49
N LEU A 954 12.89 17.98 -5.07
CA LEU A 954 13.97 17.21 -4.45
C LEU A 954 15.23 17.12 -5.33
N GLN A 955 15.07 17.05 -6.65
CA GLN A 955 16.19 17.03 -7.60
C GLN A 955 16.90 18.40 -7.72
N GLU A 956 16.24 19.50 -7.34
CA GLU A 956 16.86 20.83 -7.36
C GLU A 956 17.99 20.92 -6.33
N LEU A 957 17.85 20.25 -5.18
CA LEU A 957 18.88 20.24 -4.13
C LEU A 957 20.21 19.68 -4.63
N SER A 958 20.18 18.53 -5.33
CA SER A 958 21.36 17.91 -5.92
C SER A 958 21.90 18.72 -7.11
N SER A 959 21.00 19.30 -7.91
CA SER A 959 21.37 20.16 -9.05
C SER A 959 22.13 21.40 -8.59
N ILE A 960 21.65 22.11 -7.57
CA ILE A 960 22.33 23.27 -6.97
C ILE A 960 23.71 22.87 -6.43
N TRP A 961 23.80 21.74 -5.73
CA TRP A 961 25.08 21.25 -5.20
C TRP A 961 26.09 20.96 -6.33
N ASN A 962 25.63 20.35 -7.43
CA ASN A 962 26.48 20.09 -8.59
C ASN A 962 26.92 21.38 -9.29
N LEU A 963 26.07 22.40 -9.37
CA LEU A 963 26.45 23.73 -9.88
C LEU A 963 27.55 24.40 -9.05
N LEU A 964 27.62 24.11 -7.74
CA LEU A 964 28.68 24.62 -6.87
C LEU A 964 30.02 23.87 -7.02
N LYS A 965 30.00 22.65 -7.54
CA LYS A 965 31.20 21.87 -7.91
C LYS A 965 31.76 22.26 -9.29
N HIS A 966 30.97 22.98 -10.10
CA HIS A 966 31.34 23.38 -11.45
C HIS A 966 32.49 24.40 -11.44
N ASP A 967 33.36 24.32 -12.44
CA ASP A 967 34.43 25.31 -12.66
C ASP A 967 33.99 26.34 -13.70
N TYR A 968 33.75 27.57 -13.26
CA TYR A 968 33.31 28.67 -14.12
C TYR A 968 34.49 29.43 -14.78
N GLY A 969 35.72 28.93 -14.65
CA GLY A 969 36.89 29.39 -15.41
C GLY A 969 37.51 30.73 -14.98
N ASN A 970 36.70 31.71 -14.55
CA ASN A 970 37.19 33.06 -14.22
C ASN A 970 37.81 33.18 -12.81
N THR A 971 37.44 32.29 -11.88
CA THR A 971 37.97 32.27 -10.50
C THR A 971 38.49 30.90 -10.05
N GLY A 972 38.49 29.92 -10.95
CA GLY A 972 38.69 28.49 -10.64
C GLY A 972 37.56 27.89 -9.80
N LYS A 973 37.71 26.60 -9.45
CA LYS A 973 36.77 25.88 -8.56
C LYS A 973 36.61 26.58 -7.21
N VAL A 974 35.36 26.66 -6.75
CA VAL A 974 35.00 27.21 -5.44
C VAL A 974 35.58 26.32 -4.34
N SER A 975 36.31 26.92 -3.38
CA SER A 975 36.78 26.21 -2.19
C SER A 975 35.71 26.16 -1.11
N ASP A 976 35.77 25.15 -0.23
CA ASP A 976 34.87 25.02 0.91
C ASP A 976 34.88 26.28 1.82
N THR A 977 36.06 26.88 2.02
CA THR A 977 36.22 28.12 2.80
C THR A 977 35.47 29.29 2.15
N LYS A 978 35.57 29.42 0.83
CA LYS A 978 34.87 30.48 0.09
C LYS A 978 33.36 30.27 0.14
N LEU A 979 32.90 29.03 -0.03
CA LEU A 979 31.48 28.69 0.06
C LEU A 979 30.90 28.99 1.44
N HIS A 980 31.66 28.69 2.51
CA HIS A 980 31.27 29.04 3.86
C HIS A 980 31.17 30.56 4.06
N ALA A 981 32.13 31.33 3.54
CA ALA A 981 32.11 32.78 3.61
C ALA A 981 30.89 33.39 2.88
N ILE A 982 30.57 32.88 1.67
CA ILE A 982 29.37 33.28 0.93
C ILE A 982 28.11 33.02 1.76
N ARG A 983 27.96 31.79 2.29
CA ARG A 983 26.81 31.40 3.11
C ARG A 983 26.63 32.35 4.31
N THR A 984 27.69 32.56 5.08
CA THR A 984 27.66 33.40 6.28
C THR A 984 27.29 34.84 5.94
N LEU A 985 27.94 35.43 4.93
CA LEU A 985 27.68 36.79 4.48
C LEU A 985 26.21 37.00 4.07
N LEU A 986 25.65 36.09 3.27
CA LEU A 986 24.26 36.21 2.82
C LEU A 986 23.26 36.09 3.97
N ILE A 987 23.49 35.17 4.92
CA ILE A 987 22.63 35.00 6.10
C ILE A 987 22.70 36.24 7.00
N GLU A 988 23.90 36.74 7.30
CA GLU A 988 24.09 37.92 8.14
C GLU A 988 23.42 39.16 7.54
N LYS A 989 23.60 39.40 6.24
CA LYS A 989 22.96 40.53 5.55
C LYS A 989 21.45 40.40 5.49
N TYR A 990 20.91 39.19 5.32
CA TYR A 990 19.47 38.97 5.39
C TYR A 990 18.90 39.42 6.74
N HIS A 991 19.49 38.95 7.84
CA HIS A 991 19.01 39.31 9.19
C HIS A 991 19.21 40.78 9.53
N THR A 992 20.23 41.41 8.95
CA THR A 992 20.51 42.84 9.16
C THR A 992 19.52 43.72 8.40
N TRP A 993 19.22 43.42 7.13
CA TRP A 993 18.45 44.32 6.26
C TRP A 993 16.95 44.04 6.22
N ASN A 994 16.54 42.78 6.39
CA ASN A 994 15.12 42.42 6.25
C ASN A 994 14.26 42.84 7.47
N ARG A 995 14.88 43.34 8.55
CA ARG A 995 14.18 44.02 9.65
C ARG A 995 13.72 45.44 9.30
N ASP A 996 14.31 46.05 8.27
CA ASP A 996 14.12 47.46 7.89
C ASP A 996 13.40 47.64 6.55
N GLY A 997 12.75 46.59 6.02
CA GLY A 997 11.97 46.66 4.76
C GLY A 997 12.79 46.54 3.46
N GLY A 998 14.07 46.15 3.53
CA GLY A 998 15.01 46.09 2.40
C GLY A 998 15.02 44.79 1.59
N GLY A 999 13.85 44.22 1.26
CA GLY A 999 13.75 42.93 0.56
C GLY A 999 14.45 42.93 -0.80
N ASN A 1000 14.29 44.00 -1.58
CA ASN A 1000 14.87 44.11 -2.92
C ASN A 1000 16.40 44.30 -2.89
N GLU A 1001 16.91 45.02 -1.89
CA GLU A 1001 18.34 45.28 -1.70
C GLU A 1001 19.11 44.01 -1.37
N TRP A 1002 18.53 43.13 -0.54
CA TRP A 1002 19.13 41.84 -0.23
C TRP A 1002 19.16 40.91 -1.46
N GLU A 1003 18.10 40.89 -2.26
CA GLU A 1003 18.05 40.08 -3.49
C GLU A 1003 19.13 40.52 -4.49
N GLU A 1004 19.26 41.83 -4.75
CA GLU A 1004 20.29 42.33 -5.67
C GLU A 1004 21.71 42.13 -5.12
N PHE A 1005 21.91 42.35 -3.81
CA PHE A 1005 23.18 42.04 -3.16
C PHE A 1005 23.56 40.56 -3.30
N SER A 1006 22.60 39.66 -3.13
CA SER A 1006 22.85 38.23 -3.27
C SER A 1006 23.31 37.85 -4.68
N ARG A 1007 22.71 38.47 -5.71
CA ARG A 1007 23.11 38.30 -7.11
C ARG A 1007 24.56 38.75 -7.35
N ILE A 1008 24.93 39.91 -6.82
CA ILE A 1008 26.28 40.48 -6.93
C ILE A 1008 27.31 39.58 -6.23
N VAL A 1009 26.99 39.09 -5.03
CA VAL A 1009 27.87 38.17 -4.28
C VAL A 1009 28.09 36.87 -5.05
N LEU A 1010 27.02 36.24 -5.55
CA LEU A 1010 27.15 35.01 -6.35
C LEU A 1010 28.01 35.24 -7.59
N LYS A 1011 27.75 36.31 -8.36
CA LYS A 1011 28.52 36.67 -9.55
C LYS A 1011 30.00 36.80 -9.24
N LYS A 1012 30.35 37.64 -8.26
CA LYS A 1012 31.74 37.96 -7.90
C LYS A 1012 32.46 36.76 -7.29
N GLU A 1013 31.84 36.08 -6.35
CA GLU A 1013 32.49 35.04 -5.56
C GLU A 1013 32.51 33.68 -6.28
N LEU A 1014 31.60 33.42 -7.22
CA LEU A 1014 31.62 32.20 -8.03
C LEU A 1014 32.26 32.41 -9.42
N GLY A 1015 32.55 33.67 -9.80
CA GLY A 1015 33.15 34.00 -11.10
C GLY A 1015 32.21 33.80 -12.30
N ILE A 1016 30.90 33.78 -12.06
CA ILE A 1016 29.89 33.47 -13.08
C ILE A 1016 29.55 34.76 -13.85
N ASP A 1017 29.46 34.68 -15.18
CA ASP A 1017 29.07 35.80 -16.04
C ASP A 1017 27.56 36.12 -15.89
N ASP A 1018 27.15 37.37 -16.11
CA ASP A 1018 25.71 37.76 -16.08
C ASP A 1018 24.88 37.07 -17.18
N SER A 1019 25.52 36.67 -18.28
CA SER A 1019 24.89 35.95 -19.38
C SER A 1019 24.70 34.45 -19.12
N ASP A 1020 25.39 33.88 -18.11
CA ASP A 1020 25.29 32.47 -17.77
C ASP A 1020 23.94 32.15 -17.10
N SER A 1021 23.22 31.16 -17.62
CA SER A 1021 21.95 30.70 -17.06
C SER A 1021 22.07 30.15 -15.63
N ASN A 1022 23.24 29.64 -15.24
CA ASN A 1022 23.49 29.09 -13.91
C ASN A 1022 23.44 30.16 -12.82
N LEU A 1023 23.86 31.40 -13.13
CA LEU A 1023 23.72 32.52 -12.20
C LEU A 1023 22.25 32.75 -11.86
N LYS A 1024 21.36 32.69 -12.85
CA LYS A 1024 19.91 32.84 -12.66
C LYS A 1024 19.33 31.72 -11.79
N VAL A 1025 19.77 30.49 -11.99
CA VAL A 1025 19.34 29.33 -11.18
C VAL A 1025 19.79 29.50 -9.72
N LEU A 1026 21.06 29.81 -9.49
CA LEU A 1026 21.61 30.01 -8.14
C LEU A 1026 21.01 31.22 -7.44
N HIS A 1027 20.82 32.33 -8.15
CA HIS A 1027 20.18 33.53 -7.60
C HIS A 1027 18.74 33.24 -7.16
N ARG A 1028 17.95 32.58 -8.01
CA ARG A 1028 16.60 32.12 -7.65
C ARG A 1028 16.62 31.24 -6.39
N ALA A 1029 17.55 30.27 -6.33
CA ALA A 1029 17.70 29.37 -5.20
C ALA A 1029 18.11 30.11 -3.91
N VAL A 1030 18.81 31.24 -4.00
CA VAL A 1030 19.10 32.09 -2.83
C VAL A 1030 17.84 32.85 -2.40
N CYS A 1031 17.04 33.36 -3.33
CA CYS A 1031 15.79 34.06 -3.02
C CYS A 1031 14.78 33.16 -2.29
N ASP A 1032 14.52 31.95 -2.82
CA ASP A 1032 13.56 30.99 -2.23
C ASP A 1032 14.15 30.11 -1.10
N LYS A 1033 15.41 30.35 -0.76
CA LYS A 1033 16.22 29.67 0.26
C LYS A 1033 16.65 28.24 -0.05
N THR A 1034 16.27 27.64 -1.18
CA THR A 1034 16.67 26.27 -1.54
C THR A 1034 18.20 26.12 -1.68
N PHE A 1035 18.93 27.20 -1.96
CA PHE A 1035 20.40 27.24 -1.89
C PHE A 1035 20.92 26.89 -0.50
N PHE A 1036 20.33 27.46 0.55
CA PHE A 1036 20.76 27.21 1.93
C PHE A 1036 20.33 25.83 2.40
N GLU A 1037 19.19 25.33 1.93
CA GLU A 1037 18.77 23.94 2.16
C GLU A 1037 19.76 22.95 1.56
N SER A 1038 20.21 23.18 0.31
CA SER A 1038 21.24 22.37 -0.36
C SER A 1038 22.57 22.39 0.41
N LEU A 1039 23.01 23.56 0.91
CA LEU A 1039 24.22 23.66 1.73
C LEU A 1039 24.08 23.04 3.13
N GLU A 1040 22.90 23.10 3.75
CA GLU A 1040 22.66 22.40 5.00
C GLU A 1040 22.82 20.90 4.80
N LEU A 1041 22.19 20.37 3.76
CA LEU A 1041 22.12 18.96 3.46
C LEU A 1041 23.46 18.37 3.01
N TYR A 1042 24.07 18.91 1.94
CA TYR A 1042 25.30 18.35 1.39
C TYR A 1042 26.55 18.77 2.17
N TYR A 1043 26.71 20.08 2.44
CA TYR A 1043 27.93 20.60 3.06
C TYR A 1043 27.95 20.40 4.58
N THR A 1044 26.82 20.58 5.27
CA THR A 1044 26.78 20.54 6.76
C THR A 1044 26.49 19.14 7.29
N ILE A 1045 25.43 18.50 6.79
CA ILE A 1045 24.99 17.18 7.26
C ILE A 1045 25.88 16.10 6.64
N MET A 1046 25.81 15.87 5.33
CA MET A 1046 26.55 14.80 4.64
C MET A 1046 28.07 15.03 4.56
N LYS A 1047 28.54 16.25 4.88
CA LYS A 1047 29.95 16.67 4.85
C LYS A 1047 30.62 16.42 3.48
N GLU A 1048 29.86 16.56 2.41
CA GLU A 1048 30.42 16.58 1.06
C GLU A 1048 31.26 17.85 0.85
N ARG A 1049 32.31 17.73 0.02
CA ARG A 1049 33.22 18.82 -0.32
C ARG A 1049 33.02 19.25 -1.77
N VAL A 1050 33.11 20.56 -2.01
CA VAL A 1050 33.08 21.10 -3.39
C VAL A 1050 34.43 20.99 -4.08
N SER A 1051 35.52 21.11 -3.31
CA SER A 1051 36.89 20.82 -3.75
C SER A 1051 37.25 19.38 -3.43
N VAL A 1052 37.49 18.55 -4.45
CA VAL A 1052 38.13 17.24 -4.26
C VAL A 1052 39.60 17.53 -3.92
N SER A 1053 40.02 17.22 -2.70
CA SER A 1053 41.44 17.11 -2.38
C SER A 1053 42.02 16.00 -3.26
N VAL A 1054 42.88 16.38 -4.20
CA VAL A 1054 43.69 15.47 -5.03
C VAL A 1054 44.58 14.62 -4.12
#